data_AF-A0A6I8R311-F1
#
_entry.id   AF-A0A6I8R311-F1
#
_cell.length_a   1.000
_cell.length_b   1.000
_cell.length_c   1.000
_cell.angle_alpha   90.00
_cell.angle_beta   90.00
_cell.angle_gamma   90.00
#
_symmetry.space_group_name_H-M   'P 1'
#
loop_
_entity.id
_entity.type
_entity.pdbx_description
1 polymer ?
#
loop_
_entity_poly.entity_id
_entity_poly.type
_entity_poly.pdbx_seq_one_letter_code
_entity_poly.pdbx_strand_id
1 'polypeptide(L)'
;MHWVPMILAGALAAVCITIGYGAPSGTTVRMVTTAKSQTQRNITTGAPGANGTVQPTPYGDENLEEPLPKDRRMRLSDEKIPDKKACPPLGLKSLRVSDSQLRASSTKRYGLGAHRGRLNIQSGIYDDDFFDGGWCADEKNTQQWFEVDARRLTRFTGVITQGKNSIWTDDWVTSYKVQVSNDTHTWQTCKNGTEEVIFKANKDPETPVLNHLPTPMVGRYIRINPQTWFENGTICLRAEILGCPLPDPNTVFMWEHVPEPTDKLDFKHHNYKEMRKLMKAVNDECPEITRVYSIGKSYLGLKMYVMEISDNPGQHELGEPEFRYVAGMHGNEVVGRELMLNLMQYLCMEYKKGNPRVMRLVTETRIHLLPSMNPDGYEQAYKLGSELSGWAYGRWTYQGFDLNHNFADLNTPLWEAEDNEEVPHKFPNHYIPIPEYYTFANATVTPETRAVIDWMQKIPFVLSANMHGGELVVTYPFDMTRSYWMAKELTPTPDDAMFRWLATVYATSNRVMADDNRRICHTENFMRQGNIINGADWHTVAGSMNDFSYLHTNCFEVTVELSCDKFPHEVELPVEWENNKESLLVFMEQVHRGIKGVVRDKDTEKGIPEAIIVVNELNHDIRTAVDGDYWRLLNPGEYEVTAKAEGYHPSTKSCRVTYENHATICDFYLVKTAKQRLREMLANGKKLPKELMLRLRQLRTRKFKSMSPK
;
A
#
# COMPACT_ATOMS: atom_id res chain seq x y z
N MET A 1 -20.94 13.42 -51.47
CA MET A 1 -22.27 13.28 -50.81
C MET A 1 -22.14 12.11 -49.84
N HIS A 2 -21.97 12.35 -48.54
CA HIS A 2 -23.04 12.62 -47.55
C HIS A 2 -23.86 11.33 -47.28
N TRP A 3 -23.94 10.74 -46.08
CA TRP A 3 -23.75 11.23 -44.69
C TRP A 3 -23.06 10.23 -43.74
N VAL A 4 -22.68 10.73 -42.55
CA VAL A 4 -22.13 10.02 -41.38
C VAL A 4 -23.24 9.67 -40.37
N PRO A 5 -23.05 8.65 -39.50
CA PRO A 5 -23.29 8.91 -38.07
C PRO A 5 -22.12 8.43 -37.18
N MET A 6 -21.74 9.29 -36.23
CA MET A 6 -20.81 8.97 -35.14
C MET A 6 -21.53 8.16 -34.06
N ILE A 7 -20.84 7.22 -33.42
CA ILE A 7 -21.22 6.71 -32.09
C ILE A 7 -19.97 6.78 -31.22
N LEU A 8 -20.07 7.51 -30.10
CA LEU A 8 -19.04 7.57 -29.07
C LEU A 8 -19.04 6.27 -28.27
N ALA A 9 -17.86 5.72 -28.02
CA ALA A 9 -17.62 4.74 -26.96
C ALA A 9 -16.35 5.19 -26.20
N GLY A 10 -16.52 6.11 -25.25
CA GLY A 10 -15.44 6.54 -24.37
C GLY A 10 -15.22 5.55 -23.24
N ALA A 11 -13.96 5.33 -22.85
CA ALA A 11 -13.58 4.41 -21.79
C ALA A 11 -14.16 4.84 -20.42
N LEU A 12 -14.92 3.94 -19.80
CA LEU A 12 -15.28 4.02 -18.38
C LEU A 12 -14.31 3.13 -17.59
N ALA A 13 -13.14 3.68 -17.26
CA ALA A 13 -12.44 3.28 -16.05
C ALA A 13 -13.35 3.59 -14.84
N ALA A 14 -13.22 2.82 -13.75
CA ALA A 14 -14.18 2.78 -12.64
C ALA A 14 -14.16 4.05 -11.75
N VAL A 15 -14.60 5.17 -12.30
CA VAL A 15 -14.84 6.44 -11.62
C VAL A 15 -16.28 6.47 -11.14
N CYS A 16 -16.51 6.09 -9.88
CA CYS A 16 -17.84 6.07 -9.27
C CYS A 16 -18.28 7.50 -8.85
N ILE A 17 -18.49 8.39 -9.83
CA ILE A 17 -19.14 9.69 -9.60
C ILE A 17 -20.65 9.46 -9.44
N THR A 18 -21.10 9.38 -8.19
CA THR A 18 -22.52 9.55 -7.86
C THR A 18 -22.86 11.04 -7.86
N ILE A 19 -23.36 11.55 -8.99
CA ILE A 19 -23.91 12.92 -9.05
C ILE A 19 -25.22 12.97 -8.27
N GLY A 20 -25.17 13.48 -7.05
CA GLY A 20 -26.36 13.75 -6.24
C GLY A 20 -27.19 14.90 -6.81
N TYR A 21 -28.23 14.59 -7.59
CA TYR A 21 -29.20 15.57 -8.07
C TYR A 21 -30.49 15.58 -7.24
N GLY A 22 -30.97 16.80 -6.93
CA GLY A 22 -32.41 17.07 -6.79
C GLY A 22 -33.04 16.81 -5.42
N ALA A 23 -32.93 17.78 -4.50
CA ALA A 23 -33.86 17.88 -3.38
C ALA A 23 -35.26 18.36 -3.87
N PRO A 24 -36.37 17.72 -3.47
CA PRO A 24 -37.69 18.33 -3.50
C PRO A 24 -37.91 19.22 -2.28
N SER A 25 -38.57 20.34 -2.48
CA SER A 25 -38.84 21.36 -1.47
C SER A 25 -39.96 20.97 -0.49
N GLY A 26 -39.87 21.48 0.75
CA GLY A 26 -41.04 22.01 1.46
C GLY A 26 -41.71 21.14 2.53
N THR A 27 -41.07 21.01 3.70
CA THR A 27 -41.83 20.84 4.97
C THR A 27 -41.21 21.65 6.09
N THR A 28 -41.98 22.59 6.65
CA THR A 28 -41.54 23.49 7.73
C THR A 28 -41.51 22.77 9.08
N VAL A 29 -40.32 22.54 9.65
CA VAL A 29 -40.18 22.04 11.03
C VAL A 29 -39.55 23.13 11.91
N ARG A 30 -40.25 23.50 12.98
CA ARG A 30 -39.82 24.53 13.94
C ARG A 30 -38.61 24.04 14.74
N MET A 31 -37.54 24.84 14.80
CA MET A 31 -36.49 24.65 15.80
C MET A 31 -37.04 24.92 17.20
N VAL A 32 -36.95 23.93 18.09
CA VAL A 32 -37.12 24.10 19.53
C VAL A 32 -35.74 24.15 20.17
N THR A 33 -35.36 25.32 20.67
CA THR A 33 -34.13 25.53 21.42
C THR A 33 -34.33 25.15 22.89
N THR A 34 -33.63 24.11 23.36
CA THR A 34 -33.56 23.79 24.79
C THR A 34 -32.29 24.39 25.41
N ALA A 35 -32.49 25.40 26.25
CA ALA A 35 -31.41 26.09 26.95
C ALA A 35 -30.82 25.24 28.08
N LYS A 36 -29.50 25.35 28.30
CA LYS A 36 -28.83 24.83 29.50
C LYS A 36 -29.10 25.78 30.67
N SER A 37 -29.68 25.28 31.76
CA SER A 37 -29.79 26.03 33.02
C SER A 37 -28.55 25.83 33.89
N GLN A 38 -28.00 26.93 34.40
CA GLN A 38 -27.03 26.95 35.49
C GLN A 38 -27.69 27.52 36.76
N THR A 39 -27.47 26.85 37.88
CA THR A 39 -27.58 27.38 39.25
C THR A 39 -26.62 26.55 40.11
N GLN A 40 -25.57 27.11 40.71
CA GLN A 40 -25.54 27.74 42.05
C GLN A 40 -26.02 26.77 43.15
N ARG A 41 -25.35 26.54 44.30
CA ARG A 41 -24.21 27.19 45.03
C ARG A 41 -23.52 26.07 45.90
N ASN A 42 -22.50 26.26 46.75
CA ASN A 42 -21.85 27.43 47.36
C ASN A 42 -20.36 27.13 47.70
N ILE A 43 -19.67 28.03 48.41
CA ILE A 43 -18.34 27.85 49.03
C ILE A 43 -18.39 28.36 50.48
N THR A 44 -17.72 27.67 51.44
CA THR A 44 -17.09 28.13 52.72
C THR A 44 -16.76 26.88 53.56
N THR A 45 -15.70 26.74 54.39
CA THR A 45 -14.65 27.64 54.93
C THR A 45 -13.49 26.79 55.49
N GLY A 46 -12.27 27.35 55.59
CA GLY A 46 -11.36 27.05 56.73
C GLY A 46 -10.14 26.15 56.48
N ALA A 47 -8.96 26.72 56.69
CA ALA A 47 -7.67 26.07 56.98
C ALA A 47 -7.10 26.76 58.26
N PRO A 48 -5.87 26.49 58.77
CA PRO A 48 -4.89 25.43 58.47
C PRO A 48 -4.37 24.69 59.75
N GLY A 49 -3.41 23.76 59.60
CA GLY A 49 -2.67 23.16 60.73
C GLY A 49 -1.42 22.42 60.25
N ALA A 50 -0.26 22.62 60.89
CA ALA A 50 1.06 22.29 60.35
C ALA A 50 1.84 21.19 61.12
N ASN A 51 2.83 20.61 60.41
CA ASN A 51 4.04 19.95 60.90
C ASN A 51 3.96 18.61 61.67
N GLY A 52 4.90 17.71 61.36
CA GLY A 52 5.17 16.49 62.13
C GLY A 52 5.94 15.41 61.35
N THR A 53 7.26 15.59 61.15
CA THR A 53 8.16 14.54 60.64
C THR A 53 8.50 13.50 61.71
N VAL A 54 8.96 12.30 61.28
CA VAL A 54 10.07 11.46 61.83
C VAL A 54 9.84 9.94 61.64
N GLN A 55 10.83 9.27 61.01
CA GLN A 55 11.08 7.81 60.98
C GLN A 55 12.01 7.41 62.17
N PRO A 56 12.17 6.14 62.63
CA PRO A 56 12.45 4.95 61.79
C PRO A 56 11.99 3.56 62.33
N THR A 57 12.45 2.50 61.64
CA THR A 57 12.34 1.05 62.00
C THR A 57 13.36 0.64 63.10
N PRO A 58 13.32 -0.59 63.69
CA PRO A 58 14.05 -1.74 63.10
C PRO A 58 13.59 -3.20 63.43
N TYR A 59 14.00 -4.14 62.56
CA TYR A 59 14.42 -5.56 62.77
C TYR A 59 13.63 -6.63 63.58
N GLY A 60 13.65 -7.88 63.06
CA GLY A 60 13.48 -9.13 63.83
C GLY A 60 13.06 -10.37 63.01
N ASP A 61 13.99 -11.29 62.71
CA ASP A 61 13.73 -12.64 62.15
C ASP A 61 13.35 -13.66 63.25
N GLU A 62 12.54 -14.68 62.91
CA GLU A 62 12.95 -16.11 62.90
C GLU A 62 11.75 -17.07 62.68
N ASN A 63 12.05 -18.30 62.23
CA ASN A 63 11.10 -19.35 61.80
C ASN A 63 10.45 -20.11 62.97
N LEU A 64 9.33 -20.82 62.72
CA LEU A 64 9.12 -22.25 63.10
C LEU A 64 7.74 -22.81 62.63
N GLU A 65 7.81 -23.97 61.96
CA GLU A 65 6.85 -25.10 61.86
C GLU A 65 5.33 -24.92 61.56
N GLU A 66 4.85 -25.69 60.56
CA GLU A 66 3.42 -25.93 60.30
C GLU A 66 2.75 -26.78 61.39
N PRO A 67 1.41 -26.63 61.56
CA PRO A 67 0.57 -27.79 61.25
C PRO A 67 -0.73 -27.44 60.50
N LEU A 68 -1.12 -28.33 59.57
CA LEU A 68 -2.45 -28.36 58.92
C LEU A 68 -3.59 -28.40 59.96
N PRO A 69 -4.69 -27.65 59.76
CA PRO A 69 -5.94 -28.35 59.40
C PRO A 69 -6.99 -27.58 58.56
N LYS A 70 -7.65 -28.35 57.68
CA LYS A 70 -9.11 -28.41 57.37
C LYS A 70 -9.91 -27.20 56.82
N ASP A 71 -10.76 -27.54 55.86
CA ASP A 71 -11.99 -26.88 55.40
C ASP A 71 -11.96 -25.39 55.03
N ARG A 72 -11.50 -25.12 53.79
CA ARG A 72 -11.74 -23.84 53.11
C ARG A 72 -12.98 -23.94 52.21
N ARG A 73 -14.17 -23.68 52.78
CA ARG A 73 -15.41 -23.49 52.01
C ARG A 73 -15.35 -22.14 51.27
N MET A 74 -14.63 -22.11 50.16
CA MET A 74 -14.30 -20.90 49.41
C MET A 74 -15.56 -20.33 48.74
N ARG A 75 -15.90 -19.07 49.05
CA ARG A 75 -16.93 -18.33 48.32
C ARG A 75 -16.38 -18.04 46.92
N LEU A 76 -17.02 -18.57 45.90
CA LEU A 76 -16.80 -18.17 44.51
C LEU A 76 -17.25 -16.71 44.35
N SER A 77 -16.27 -15.80 44.25
CA SER A 77 -16.51 -14.41 43.88
C SER A 77 -16.28 -14.24 42.38
N ASP A 78 -17.38 -14.09 41.63
CA ASP A 78 -17.50 -13.54 40.27
C ASP A 78 -16.20 -13.40 39.46
N GLU A 79 -15.67 -14.53 38.98
CA GLU A 79 -14.82 -14.50 37.79
C GLU A 79 -15.69 -14.05 36.60
N LYS A 80 -15.36 -12.87 36.05
CA LYS A 80 -15.91 -12.45 34.76
C LYS A 80 -15.51 -13.48 33.71
N ILE A 81 -16.49 -14.27 33.27
CA ILE A 81 -16.37 -15.17 32.12
C ILE A 81 -15.76 -14.35 30.97
N PRO A 82 -14.65 -14.79 30.35
CA PRO A 82 -14.06 -14.08 29.22
C PRO A 82 -15.10 -13.91 28.11
N ASP A 83 -15.11 -12.73 27.50
CA ASP A 83 -16.04 -12.41 26.43
C ASP A 83 -16.02 -13.49 25.35
N LYS A 84 -17.18 -13.81 24.75
CA LYS A 84 -17.32 -14.94 23.81
C LYS A 84 -16.36 -14.71 22.64
N LYS A 85 -15.21 -15.39 22.61
CA LYS A 85 -14.27 -15.33 21.48
C LYS A 85 -15.03 -15.68 20.20
N ALA A 86 -15.28 -14.66 19.38
CA ALA A 86 -15.85 -14.81 18.06
C ALA A 86 -14.94 -15.73 17.23
N CYS A 87 -15.54 -16.56 16.38
CA CYS A 87 -14.75 -17.40 15.49
C CYS A 87 -14.29 -16.56 14.28
N PRO A 88 -13.06 -16.79 13.79
CA PRO A 88 -12.56 -16.10 12.60
C PRO A 88 -13.36 -16.50 11.35
N PRO A 89 -13.23 -15.75 10.24
CA PRO A 89 -13.66 -16.23 8.93
C PRO A 89 -12.95 -17.53 8.56
N LEU A 90 -13.64 -18.38 7.79
CA LEU A 90 -13.05 -19.61 7.23
C LEU A 90 -12.13 -19.32 6.04
N GLY A 91 -12.27 -18.15 5.40
CA GLY A 91 -11.43 -17.70 4.29
C GLY A 91 -12.03 -18.02 2.93
N LEU A 92 -13.32 -17.76 2.74
CA LEU A 92 -13.91 -17.67 1.40
C LEU A 92 -13.34 -16.45 0.66
N LYS A 93 -13.21 -15.32 1.36
CA LYS A 93 -12.66 -14.03 0.91
C LYS A 93 -11.16 -14.13 0.59
N SER A 94 -10.36 -14.66 1.51
CA SER A 94 -8.91 -14.87 1.38
C SER A 94 -8.51 -16.14 0.60
N LEU A 95 -9.48 -16.82 -0.02
CA LEU A 95 -9.31 -18.03 -0.86
C LEU A 95 -8.77 -19.29 -0.16
N ARG A 96 -8.54 -19.27 1.15
CA ARG A 96 -8.16 -20.45 1.96
C ARG A 96 -9.16 -21.61 1.85
N VAL A 97 -10.45 -21.30 1.69
CA VAL A 97 -11.45 -22.29 1.29
C VAL A 97 -11.30 -22.54 -0.20
N SER A 98 -10.85 -23.74 -0.59
CA SER A 98 -10.69 -24.12 -2.01
C SER A 98 -12.03 -24.19 -2.75
N ASP A 99 -12.02 -24.02 -4.08
CA ASP A 99 -13.26 -24.12 -4.88
C ASP A 99 -13.94 -25.50 -4.76
N SER A 100 -13.17 -26.57 -4.48
CA SER A 100 -13.69 -27.92 -4.25
C SER A 100 -14.51 -28.09 -2.96
N GLN A 101 -14.47 -27.10 -2.05
CA GLN A 101 -15.28 -27.07 -0.83
C GLN A 101 -16.60 -26.32 -1.01
N LEU A 102 -16.82 -25.68 -2.17
CA LEU A 102 -17.98 -24.86 -2.44
C LEU A 102 -18.94 -25.60 -3.38
N ARG A 103 -20.21 -25.67 -3.00
CA ARG A 103 -21.29 -26.30 -3.78
C ARG A 103 -22.54 -25.45 -3.78
N ALA A 104 -23.43 -25.69 -4.73
CA ALA A 104 -24.74 -25.06 -4.77
C ALA A 104 -25.80 -26.03 -5.31
N SER A 105 -27.06 -25.74 -5.01
CA SER A 105 -28.24 -26.45 -5.54
C SER A 105 -28.33 -26.41 -7.06
N SER A 106 -28.06 -25.24 -7.62
CA SER A 106 -28.06 -24.94 -9.05
C SER A 106 -27.10 -23.78 -9.34
N THR A 107 -26.87 -23.48 -10.60
CA THR A 107 -25.93 -22.44 -11.04
C THR A 107 -26.35 -21.97 -12.43
N LYS A 108 -26.68 -20.69 -12.58
CA LYS A 108 -27.21 -20.10 -13.83
C LYS A 108 -26.26 -20.26 -15.04
N ARG A 109 -24.94 -20.20 -14.80
CA ARG A 109 -23.85 -20.44 -15.75
C ARG A 109 -22.53 -20.62 -14.99
N TYR A 110 -21.50 -21.16 -15.65
CA TYR A 110 -20.19 -21.39 -15.02
C TYR A 110 -19.64 -20.16 -14.27
N GLY A 111 -19.61 -18.99 -14.92
CA GLY A 111 -19.13 -17.74 -14.32
C GLY A 111 -19.91 -17.25 -13.09
N LEU A 112 -21.08 -17.84 -12.80
CA LEU A 112 -21.91 -17.57 -11.61
C LEU A 112 -21.99 -18.78 -10.66
N GLY A 113 -21.00 -19.68 -10.70
CA GLY A 113 -20.98 -20.90 -9.88
C GLY A 113 -20.61 -20.69 -8.42
N ALA A 114 -20.73 -21.74 -7.61
CA ALA A 114 -20.41 -21.71 -6.19
C ALA A 114 -18.98 -21.22 -5.88
N HIS A 115 -18.02 -21.48 -6.78
CA HIS A 115 -16.64 -20.98 -6.68
C HIS A 115 -16.51 -19.44 -6.70
N ARG A 116 -17.60 -18.73 -7.05
CA ARG A 116 -17.75 -17.26 -7.04
C ARG A 116 -18.61 -16.74 -5.88
N GLY A 117 -19.20 -17.60 -5.06
CA GLY A 117 -20.00 -17.22 -3.89
C GLY A 117 -19.21 -16.65 -2.71
N ARG A 118 -18.11 -15.92 -2.97
CA ARG A 118 -17.11 -15.47 -2.00
C ARG A 118 -17.26 -13.99 -1.73
N LEU A 119 -17.19 -13.60 -0.45
CA LEU A 119 -17.23 -12.19 -0.04
C LEU A 119 -16.16 -11.37 -0.78
N ASN A 120 -16.53 -10.15 -1.19
CA ASN A 120 -15.69 -9.21 -1.94
C ASN A 120 -15.15 -9.68 -3.31
N ILE A 121 -15.55 -10.82 -3.87
CA ILE A 121 -15.10 -11.18 -5.23
C ILE A 121 -15.60 -10.16 -6.26
N GLN A 122 -14.74 -9.73 -7.17
CA GLN A 122 -15.04 -8.78 -8.24
C GLN A 122 -15.41 -9.50 -9.55
N SER A 123 -16.30 -8.89 -10.35
CA SER A 123 -16.61 -9.33 -11.71
C SER A 123 -15.59 -8.82 -12.72
N GLY A 124 -15.63 -9.36 -13.94
CA GLY A 124 -15.08 -8.66 -15.10
C GLY A 124 -15.94 -7.45 -15.51
N ILE A 125 -15.53 -6.80 -16.60
CA ILE A 125 -16.22 -5.63 -17.16
C ILE A 125 -17.57 -6.01 -17.81
N TYR A 126 -17.70 -7.24 -18.30
CA TYR A 126 -18.90 -7.71 -19.01
C TYR A 126 -19.59 -8.81 -18.19
N ASP A 127 -20.89 -8.66 -17.94
CA ASP A 127 -21.71 -9.79 -17.52
C ASP A 127 -21.67 -10.88 -18.62
N ASP A 128 -21.77 -12.15 -18.22
CA ASP A 128 -21.70 -13.35 -19.08
C ASP A 128 -20.28 -13.81 -19.45
N ASP A 129 -19.25 -13.27 -18.80
CA ASP A 129 -17.88 -13.78 -18.89
C ASP A 129 -17.66 -15.08 -18.06
N PHE A 130 -16.40 -15.54 -17.99
CA PHE A 130 -16.02 -16.72 -17.20
C PHE A 130 -15.97 -16.44 -15.68
N PHE A 131 -16.10 -15.19 -15.24
CA PHE A 131 -15.76 -14.70 -13.89
C PHE A 131 -16.66 -13.55 -13.41
N ASP A 132 -17.98 -13.75 -13.38
CA ASP A 132 -18.94 -12.80 -12.78
C ASP A 132 -18.73 -12.63 -11.25
N GLY A 133 -19.27 -11.56 -10.67
CA GLY A 133 -19.05 -11.16 -9.26
C GLY A 133 -19.92 -11.85 -8.20
N GLY A 134 -20.29 -13.13 -8.34
CA GLY A 134 -21.06 -13.84 -7.30
C GLY A 134 -21.53 -15.24 -7.70
N TRP A 135 -22.08 -16.01 -6.76
CA TRP A 135 -22.90 -17.18 -7.10
C TRP A 135 -24.32 -16.73 -7.42
N CYS A 136 -24.93 -17.26 -8.48
CA CYS A 136 -26.36 -17.13 -8.76
C CYS A 136 -27.01 -18.50 -9.04
N ALA A 137 -28.14 -18.76 -8.41
CA ALA A 137 -28.97 -19.92 -8.71
C ALA A 137 -29.58 -19.82 -10.12
N ASP A 138 -29.85 -20.98 -10.72
CA ASP A 138 -30.53 -21.08 -12.01
C ASP A 138 -32.06 -20.88 -11.85
N GLU A 139 -32.63 -21.49 -10.81
CA GLU A 139 -34.06 -21.40 -10.50
C GLU A 139 -34.37 -20.35 -9.42
N LYS A 140 -35.44 -19.57 -9.60
CA LYS A 140 -35.93 -18.59 -8.61
C LYS A 140 -36.94 -19.22 -7.62
N ASN A 141 -36.48 -20.09 -6.73
CA ASN A 141 -37.32 -20.71 -5.69
C ASN A 141 -36.60 -20.84 -4.33
N THR A 142 -37.35 -21.16 -3.28
CA THR A 142 -36.83 -21.26 -1.89
C THR A 142 -36.09 -22.56 -1.58
N GLN A 143 -35.94 -23.46 -2.56
CA GLN A 143 -35.18 -24.72 -2.40
C GLN A 143 -33.69 -24.54 -2.72
N GLN A 144 -33.28 -23.37 -3.21
CA GLN A 144 -31.90 -23.11 -3.58
C GLN A 144 -30.98 -22.96 -2.36
N TRP A 145 -29.72 -23.35 -2.48
CA TRP A 145 -28.74 -23.26 -1.41
C TRP A 145 -27.31 -23.10 -1.92
N PHE A 146 -26.50 -22.43 -1.11
CA PHE A 146 -25.04 -22.35 -1.22
C PHE A 146 -24.42 -23.11 -0.04
N GLU A 147 -23.48 -24.02 -0.29
CA GLU A 147 -22.89 -24.94 0.69
C GLU A 147 -21.38 -24.78 0.78
N VAL A 148 -20.87 -24.81 2.02
CA VAL A 148 -19.43 -24.79 2.33
C VAL A 148 -19.06 -26.03 3.14
N ASP A 149 -18.11 -26.83 2.65
CA ASP A 149 -17.44 -27.91 3.38
C ASP A 149 -16.26 -27.34 4.20
N ALA A 150 -16.40 -27.29 5.53
CA ALA A 150 -15.32 -26.86 6.43
C ALA A 150 -14.21 -27.93 6.60
N ARG A 151 -14.29 -29.06 5.88
CA ARG A 151 -13.41 -30.27 5.92
C ARG A 151 -13.43 -31.04 7.24
N ARG A 152 -13.52 -30.34 8.36
CA ARG A 152 -13.49 -30.84 9.74
C ARG A 152 -14.71 -30.35 10.52
N LEU A 153 -15.00 -31.02 11.63
CA LEU A 153 -16.07 -30.61 12.53
C LEU A 153 -15.80 -29.19 13.03
N THR A 154 -16.74 -28.28 12.79
CA THR A 154 -16.57 -26.84 12.95
C THR A 154 -17.75 -26.25 13.72
N ARG A 155 -17.47 -25.37 14.67
CA ARG A 155 -18.46 -24.57 15.40
C ARG A 155 -18.67 -23.27 14.63
N PHE A 156 -19.74 -23.22 13.84
CA PHE A 156 -20.20 -22.03 13.13
C PHE A 156 -20.84 -21.03 14.09
N THR A 157 -20.56 -19.74 13.92
CA THR A 157 -21.04 -18.66 14.79
C THR A 157 -21.70 -17.50 14.03
N GLY A 158 -21.52 -17.41 12.72
CA GLY A 158 -22.13 -16.36 11.91
C GLY A 158 -21.91 -16.56 10.42
N VAL A 159 -22.67 -15.80 9.64
CA VAL A 159 -22.61 -15.75 8.18
C VAL A 159 -22.61 -14.28 7.78
N ILE A 160 -21.75 -13.92 6.84
CA ILE A 160 -21.70 -12.59 6.23
C ILE A 160 -22.14 -12.74 4.79
N THR A 161 -23.11 -11.94 4.34
CA THR A 161 -23.59 -11.96 2.95
C THR A 161 -23.43 -10.61 2.27
N GLN A 162 -23.30 -10.64 0.95
CA GLN A 162 -23.15 -9.51 0.05
C GLN A 162 -23.84 -9.89 -1.29
N GLY A 163 -24.31 -8.93 -2.10
CA GLY A 163 -24.94 -9.22 -3.40
C GLY A 163 -23.93 -9.59 -4.48
N LYS A 164 -24.38 -9.79 -5.73
CA LYS A 164 -23.48 -9.96 -6.90
C LYS A 164 -22.83 -8.62 -7.24
N ASN A 165 -21.51 -8.59 -7.39
CA ASN A 165 -20.83 -7.46 -8.02
C ASN A 165 -21.08 -7.51 -9.54
N SER A 166 -21.54 -6.38 -10.08
CA SER A 166 -21.69 -6.09 -11.50
C SER A 166 -21.87 -4.58 -11.69
N ILE A 167 -21.48 -4.07 -12.86
CA ILE A 167 -21.78 -2.70 -13.30
C ILE A 167 -23.08 -2.61 -14.11
N TRP A 168 -23.69 -3.75 -14.45
CA TRP A 168 -24.86 -3.87 -15.35
C TRP A 168 -26.14 -4.34 -14.64
N THR A 169 -26.01 -5.14 -13.58
CA THR A 169 -27.13 -5.85 -12.96
C THR A 169 -27.13 -5.78 -11.43
N ASP A 170 -28.31 -5.50 -10.88
CA ASP A 170 -28.59 -5.42 -9.45
C ASP A 170 -29.19 -6.73 -8.93
N ASP A 171 -28.39 -7.58 -8.29
CA ASP A 171 -28.82 -8.91 -7.82
C ASP A 171 -28.34 -9.21 -6.39
N TRP A 172 -29.28 -9.39 -5.45
CA TRP A 172 -28.96 -9.82 -4.08
C TRP A 172 -30.10 -10.58 -3.38
N VAL A 173 -29.71 -11.43 -2.44
CA VAL A 173 -30.61 -12.08 -1.47
C VAL A 173 -30.97 -11.10 -0.34
N THR A 174 -32.25 -11.00 0.00
CA THR A 174 -32.80 -10.09 1.03
C THR A 174 -33.14 -10.83 2.33
N SER A 175 -33.35 -12.15 2.30
CA SER A 175 -33.37 -13.00 3.50
C SER A 175 -33.01 -14.45 3.23
N TYR A 176 -32.48 -15.16 4.23
CA TYR A 176 -32.09 -16.57 4.15
C TYR A 176 -32.28 -17.34 5.46
N LYS A 177 -32.28 -18.67 5.38
CA LYS A 177 -32.09 -19.60 6.50
C LYS A 177 -30.67 -20.16 6.49
N VAL A 178 -30.17 -20.54 7.66
CA VAL A 178 -28.90 -21.27 7.81
C VAL A 178 -29.20 -22.71 8.20
N GLN A 179 -28.51 -23.67 7.60
CA GLN A 179 -28.60 -25.08 7.94
C GLN A 179 -27.20 -25.69 8.10
N VAL A 180 -27.06 -26.69 8.98
CA VAL A 180 -25.77 -27.36 9.24
C VAL A 180 -25.94 -28.88 9.17
N SER A 181 -24.92 -29.59 8.70
CA SER A 181 -24.90 -31.05 8.54
C SER A 181 -23.53 -31.65 8.84
N ASN A 182 -23.50 -32.95 9.18
CA ASN A 182 -22.30 -33.77 9.31
C ASN A 182 -22.08 -34.72 8.12
N ASP A 183 -23.15 -35.06 7.40
CA ASP A 183 -23.21 -36.15 6.43
C ASP A 183 -23.71 -35.72 5.03
N THR A 184 -24.07 -34.44 4.85
CA THR A 184 -24.75 -33.86 3.67
C THR A 184 -26.18 -34.37 3.39
N HIS A 185 -26.68 -35.31 4.19
CA HIS A 185 -28.01 -35.91 4.04
C HIS A 185 -28.99 -35.36 5.09
N THR A 186 -28.57 -35.31 6.35
CA THR A 186 -29.36 -34.83 7.49
C THR A 186 -29.01 -33.38 7.78
N TRP A 187 -29.96 -32.47 7.59
CA TRP A 187 -29.78 -31.03 7.76
C TRP A 187 -30.54 -30.49 8.97
N GLN A 188 -29.85 -29.74 9.82
CA GLN A 188 -30.41 -29.06 10.97
C GLN A 188 -30.53 -27.56 10.67
N THR A 189 -31.74 -27.02 10.57
CA THR A 189 -31.97 -25.58 10.42
C THR A 189 -31.63 -24.84 11.72
N CYS A 190 -31.04 -23.65 11.61
CA CYS A 190 -30.79 -22.75 12.74
C CYS A 190 -32.10 -22.30 13.40
N LYS A 191 -32.15 -22.38 14.74
CA LYS A 191 -33.34 -22.06 15.54
C LYS A 191 -33.02 -21.08 16.67
N ASN A 192 -33.98 -20.23 16.98
CA ASN A 192 -33.99 -19.41 18.19
C ASN A 192 -35.02 -20.00 19.15
N GLY A 193 -34.56 -20.83 20.09
CA GLY A 193 -35.44 -21.71 20.85
C GLY A 193 -36.06 -22.77 19.93
N THR A 194 -37.38 -22.72 19.74
CA THR A 194 -38.14 -23.69 18.92
C THR A 194 -38.35 -23.26 17.47
N GLU A 195 -38.26 -21.96 17.16
CA GLU A 195 -38.61 -21.39 15.86
C GLU A 195 -37.40 -21.34 14.92
N GLU A 196 -37.62 -21.60 13.62
CA GLU A 196 -36.57 -21.45 12.59
C GLU A 196 -36.25 -19.97 12.35
N VAL A 197 -34.95 -19.64 12.27
CA VAL A 197 -34.51 -18.25 12.08
C VAL A 197 -34.42 -17.92 10.59
N ILE A 198 -35.14 -16.87 10.18
CA ILE A 198 -34.96 -16.22 8.89
C ILE A 198 -34.14 -14.94 9.13
N PHE A 199 -32.90 -14.94 8.64
CA PHE A 199 -31.97 -13.83 8.75
C PHE A 199 -32.27 -12.78 7.67
N LYS A 200 -32.20 -11.50 8.04
CA LYS A 200 -32.26 -10.40 7.07
C LYS A 200 -30.87 -10.22 6.46
N ALA A 201 -30.82 -10.18 5.13
CA ALA A 201 -29.59 -10.11 4.36
C ALA A 201 -29.41 -8.70 3.77
N ASN A 202 -29.07 -8.63 2.49
CA ASN A 202 -28.60 -7.41 1.84
C ASN A 202 -29.75 -6.52 1.36
N LYS A 203 -29.43 -5.24 1.15
CA LYS A 203 -30.32 -4.22 0.58
C LYS A 203 -29.80 -3.62 -0.73
N ASP A 204 -28.58 -3.98 -1.07
CA ASP A 204 -27.75 -3.44 -2.15
C ASP A 204 -26.65 -4.48 -2.48
N PRO A 205 -25.96 -4.38 -3.62
CA PRO A 205 -25.00 -5.39 -4.04
C PRO A 205 -23.68 -5.41 -3.25
N GLU A 206 -23.28 -4.29 -2.64
CA GLU A 206 -21.89 -4.08 -2.19
C GLU A 206 -21.69 -4.08 -0.67
N THR A 207 -22.69 -3.74 0.14
CA THR A 207 -22.56 -3.66 1.60
C THR A 207 -22.57 -5.05 2.25
N PRO A 208 -21.49 -5.48 2.94
CA PRO A 208 -21.49 -6.74 3.69
C PRO A 208 -22.46 -6.68 4.88
N VAL A 209 -23.22 -7.76 5.10
CA VAL A 209 -24.17 -7.88 6.22
C VAL A 209 -23.85 -9.12 7.05
N LEU A 210 -23.31 -8.89 8.24
CA LEU A 210 -23.05 -9.93 9.25
C LEU A 210 -24.32 -10.30 10.03
N ASN A 211 -24.66 -11.58 10.03
CA ASN A 211 -25.64 -12.18 10.93
C ASN A 211 -24.95 -13.21 11.82
N HIS A 212 -24.99 -13.00 13.14
CA HIS A 212 -24.59 -14.03 14.11
C HIS A 212 -25.69 -15.07 14.28
N LEU A 213 -25.30 -16.35 14.44
CA LEU A 213 -26.23 -17.42 14.78
C LEU A 213 -26.65 -17.25 16.26
N PRO A 214 -27.96 -17.22 16.62
CA PRO A 214 -28.41 -17.04 18.00
C PRO A 214 -27.83 -18.08 18.97
N THR A 215 -27.65 -19.31 18.49
CA THR A 215 -26.88 -20.37 19.13
C THR A 215 -25.82 -20.86 18.13
N PRO A 216 -24.54 -20.96 18.51
CA PRO A 216 -23.52 -21.57 17.67
C PRO A 216 -23.88 -23.01 17.29
N MET A 217 -23.73 -23.34 16.01
CA MET A 217 -24.08 -24.66 15.47
C MET A 217 -22.81 -25.45 15.17
N VAL A 218 -22.82 -26.76 15.41
CA VAL A 218 -21.67 -27.63 15.18
C VAL A 218 -21.97 -28.55 14.00
N GLY A 219 -21.10 -28.54 13.01
CA GLY A 219 -21.08 -29.57 11.97
C GLY A 219 -19.91 -29.43 11.01
N ARG A 220 -19.89 -30.23 9.94
CA ARG A 220 -18.86 -30.14 8.89
C ARG A 220 -19.29 -29.23 7.74
N TYR A 221 -20.56 -29.28 7.38
CA TYR A 221 -21.13 -28.55 6.25
C TYR A 221 -22.10 -27.49 6.74
N ILE A 222 -22.08 -26.31 6.11
CA ILE A 222 -23.04 -25.23 6.34
C ILE A 222 -23.70 -24.84 5.02
N ARG A 223 -25.01 -24.58 5.05
CA ARG A 223 -25.80 -24.08 3.93
C ARG A 223 -26.43 -22.73 4.25
N ILE A 224 -26.35 -21.83 3.28
CA ILE A 224 -27.17 -20.62 3.18
C ILE A 224 -28.32 -20.95 2.23
N ASN A 225 -29.57 -20.86 2.68
CA ASN A 225 -30.78 -21.18 1.91
C ASN A 225 -31.63 -19.91 1.73
N PRO A 226 -31.52 -19.19 0.59
CA PRO A 226 -32.28 -17.97 0.33
C PRO A 226 -33.79 -18.18 0.43
N GLN A 227 -34.49 -17.21 1.02
CA GLN A 227 -35.96 -17.21 1.18
C GLN A 227 -36.60 -16.08 0.38
N THR A 228 -35.95 -14.92 0.32
CA THR A 228 -36.36 -13.77 -0.50
C THR A 228 -35.14 -13.11 -1.13
N TRP A 229 -35.32 -12.47 -2.27
CA TRP A 229 -34.30 -11.74 -3.04
C TRP A 229 -34.87 -10.41 -3.52
N PHE A 230 -34.07 -9.60 -4.21
CA PHE A 230 -34.52 -8.35 -4.83
C PHE A 230 -35.60 -8.63 -5.89
N GLU A 231 -36.71 -7.88 -5.86
CA GLU A 231 -37.91 -8.17 -6.68
C GLU A 231 -37.64 -8.15 -8.18
N ASN A 232 -36.76 -7.25 -8.64
CA ASN A 232 -36.37 -7.13 -10.04
C ASN A 232 -35.16 -8.02 -10.42
N GLY A 233 -34.52 -8.68 -9.45
CA GLY A 233 -33.29 -9.45 -9.62
C GLY A 233 -33.47 -10.96 -9.54
N THR A 234 -32.38 -11.66 -9.23
CA THR A 234 -32.28 -13.13 -9.07
C THR A 234 -31.68 -13.50 -7.70
N ILE A 235 -31.72 -14.80 -7.36
CA ILE A 235 -31.06 -15.34 -6.19
C ILE A 235 -29.54 -15.35 -6.46
N CYS A 236 -28.87 -14.26 -6.06
CA CYS A 236 -27.42 -14.16 -6.11
C CYS A 236 -26.85 -13.72 -4.75
N LEU A 237 -25.70 -14.29 -4.37
CA LEU A 237 -24.94 -13.85 -3.21
C LEU A 237 -23.44 -14.13 -3.32
N ARG A 238 -22.70 -13.34 -2.54
CA ARG A 238 -21.32 -13.53 -2.08
C ARG A 238 -21.37 -13.78 -0.57
N ALA A 239 -20.50 -14.64 -0.03
CA ALA A 239 -20.53 -14.97 1.40
C ALA A 239 -19.15 -15.19 2.04
N GLU A 240 -19.10 -15.01 3.36
CA GLU A 240 -18.04 -15.49 4.27
C GLU A 240 -18.69 -16.16 5.49
N ILE A 241 -18.01 -17.14 6.06
CA ILE A 241 -18.52 -17.96 7.17
C ILE A 241 -17.62 -17.78 8.38
N LEU A 242 -18.19 -17.45 9.53
CA LEU A 242 -17.45 -17.38 10.80
C LEU A 242 -17.52 -18.74 11.52
N GLY A 243 -16.37 -19.40 11.70
CA GLY A 243 -16.33 -20.77 12.23
C GLY A 243 -15.02 -21.15 12.89
N CYS A 244 -15.09 -21.81 14.05
CA CYS A 244 -13.93 -22.36 14.76
C CYS A 244 -13.86 -23.87 14.50
N PRO A 245 -12.75 -24.40 13.97
CA PRO A 245 -12.48 -25.83 14.02
C PRO A 245 -12.62 -26.39 15.45
N LEU A 246 -13.24 -27.56 15.59
CA LEU A 246 -13.24 -28.32 16.83
C LEU A 246 -12.17 -29.41 16.77
N PRO A 247 -11.51 -29.74 17.89
CA PRO A 247 -10.60 -30.87 17.95
C PRO A 247 -11.37 -32.17 17.74
N ASP A 248 -10.91 -33.00 16.80
CA ASP A 248 -11.44 -34.33 16.55
C ASP A 248 -10.63 -35.37 17.34
N PRO A 249 -11.23 -36.10 18.31
CA PRO A 249 -10.54 -37.13 19.09
C PRO A 249 -9.94 -38.26 18.25
N ASN A 250 -10.46 -38.50 17.04
CA ASN A 250 -10.02 -39.59 16.17
C ASN A 250 -8.89 -39.17 15.20
N THR A 251 -8.64 -37.87 15.05
CA THR A 251 -7.67 -37.33 14.06
C THR A 251 -6.47 -36.70 14.78
N VAL A 252 -5.62 -37.56 15.36
CA VAL A 252 -4.44 -37.17 16.17
C VAL A 252 -3.35 -36.44 15.34
N PHE A 253 -3.32 -36.65 14.02
CA PHE A 253 -2.19 -36.27 13.15
C PHE A 253 -2.49 -35.21 12.08
N MET A 254 -3.62 -34.51 12.15
CA MET A 254 -3.91 -33.35 11.28
C MET A 254 -4.41 -32.14 12.07
N TRP A 255 -3.61 -31.72 13.06
CA TRP A 255 -3.35 -30.28 13.09
C TRP A 255 -2.59 -29.97 11.80
N GLU A 256 -3.24 -29.26 10.87
CA GLU A 256 -2.50 -28.22 10.16
C GLU A 256 -1.85 -27.40 11.28
N HIS A 257 -0.54 -27.57 11.47
CA HIS A 257 0.23 -26.59 12.20
C HIS A 257 0.00 -25.29 11.45
N VAL A 258 -0.87 -24.42 11.99
CA VAL A 258 -0.73 -22.98 11.77
C VAL A 258 0.72 -22.73 12.17
N PRO A 259 1.62 -22.44 11.21
CA PRO A 259 3.03 -22.40 11.53
C PRO A 259 3.18 -21.32 12.58
N GLU A 260 3.63 -21.66 13.79
CA GLU A 260 3.92 -20.61 14.76
C GLU A 260 4.98 -19.73 14.12
N PRO A 261 4.71 -18.43 13.93
CA PRO A 261 5.61 -17.58 13.18
C PRO A 261 6.98 -17.61 13.85
N THR A 262 8.00 -17.93 13.05
CA THR A 262 9.37 -18.08 13.54
C THR A 262 9.88 -16.78 14.17
N ASP A 263 9.40 -15.65 13.66
CA ASP A 263 9.62 -14.31 14.20
C ASP A 263 8.54 -13.95 15.23
N LYS A 264 8.97 -13.54 16.43
CA LYS A 264 8.07 -13.14 17.54
C LYS A 264 7.67 -11.67 17.42
N LEU A 265 6.89 -11.33 16.39
CA LEU A 265 6.43 -9.97 16.08
C LEU A 265 5.00 -9.73 16.60
N ASP A 266 4.58 -8.46 16.76
CA ASP A 266 3.19 -8.11 17.07
C ASP A 266 2.31 -8.27 15.81
N PHE A 267 1.58 -9.39 15.70
CA PHE A 267 0.66 -9.71 14.59
C PHE A 267 -0.79 -9.44 14.98
N LYS A 268 -1.29 -8.27 14.57
CA LYS A 268 -2.67 -7.80 14.72
C LYS A 268 -2.88 -6.56 13.83
N HIS A 269 -4.10 -6.06 13.74
CA HIS A 269 -4.37 -4.79 13.05
C HIS A 269 -4.10 -3.59 13.97
N HIS A 270 -3.19 -2.71 13.57
CA HIS A 270 -2.77 -1.57 14.38
C HIS A 270 -3.52 -0.30 14.01
N ASN A 271 -4.50 0.13 14.83
CA ASN A 271 -5.03 1.50 14.73
C ASN A 271 -3.91 2.56 14.87
N TYR A 272 -4.18 3.78 14.45
CA TYR A 272 -3.22 4.88 14.40
C TYR A 272 -2.50 5.13 15.75
N LYS A 273 -3.17 4.92 16.88
CA LYS A 273 -2.58 5.05 18.21
C LYS A 273 -1.62 3.90 18.52
N GLU A 274 -1.98 2.67 18.16
CA GLU A 274 -1.15 1.48 18.35
C GLU A 274 0.04 1.43 17.39
N MET A 275 -0.16 1.76 16.10
CA MET A 275 0.90 1.95 15.11
C MET A 275 1.99 2.89 15.65
N ARG A 276 1.58 4.07 16.15
CA ARG A 276 2.51 5.03 16.77
C ARG A 276 3.20 4.50 18.02
N LYS A 277 2.52 3.66 18.82
CA LYS A 277 3.10 3.04 20.02
C LYS A 277 4.17 2.02 19.62
N LEU A 278 3.91 1.21 18.59
CA LEU A 278 4.84 0.23 18.03
C LEU A 278 6.07 0.91 17.44
N MET A 279 5.89 1.90 16.56
CA MET A 279 7.01 2.68 15.99
C MET A 279 7.88 3.33 17.09
N LYS A 280 7.27 3.82 18.18
CA LYS A 280 8.03 4.33 19.33
C LYS A 280 8.78 3.22 20.06
N ALA A 281 8.15 2.06 20.28
CA ALA A 281 8.79 0.92 20.95
C ALA A 281 10.03 0.42 20.18
N VAL A 282 9.93 0.31 18.85
CA VAL A 282 11.08 -0.04 17.99
C VAL A 282 12.19 1.02 18.09
N ASN A 283 11.84 2.31 18.09
CA ASN A 283 12.82 3.39 18.26
C ASN A 283 13.46 3.39 19.67
N ASP A 284 12.69 3.06 20.71
CA ASP A 284 13.21 2.95 22.08
C ASP A 284 14.13 1.72 22.23
N GLU A 285 13.91 0.67 21.43
CA GLU A 285 14.68 -0.59 21.47
C GLU A 285 15.97 -0.54 20.63
N CYS A 286 15.96 0.19 19.50
CA CYS A 286 17.08 0.35 18.57
C CYS A 286 17.40 1.84 18.28
N PRO A 287 17.64 2.69 19.30
CA PRO A 287 17.80 4.13 19.10
C PRO A 287 19.05 4.52 18.29
N GLU A 288 20.11 3.69 18.33
CA GLU A 288 21.35 3.92 17.59
C GLU A 288 21.17 3.82 16.07
N ILE A 289 20.18 3.04 15.61
CA ILE A 289 19.96 2.76 14.18
C ILE A 289 18.58 3.19 13.66
N THR A 290 17.78 3.90 14.45
CA THR A 290 16.42 4.28 14.04
C THR A 290 16.03 5.70 14.40
N ARG A 291 15.17 6.30 13.57
CA ARG A 291 14.61 7.64 13.79
C ARG A 291 13.17 7.76 13.30
N VAL A 292 12.23 7.96 14.21
CA VAL A 292 10.85 8.33 13.87
C VAL A 292 10.78 9.81 13.48
N TYR A 293 10.31 10.11 12.27
CA TYR A 293 9.93 11.47 11.87
C TYR A 293 8.56 11.50 11.20
N SER A 294 8.10 12.69 10.79
CA SER A 294 6.81 12.86 10.14
C SER A 294 6.94 13.79 8.93
N ILE A 295 6.43 13.35 7.79
CA ILE A 295 6.51 14.07 6.51
C ILE A 295 5.41 15.13 6.35
N GLY A 296 4.32 15.01 7.11
CA GLY A 296 3.17 15.90 7.03
C GLY A 296 1.99 15.38 7.87
N LYS A 297 0.79 15.88 7.56
CA LYS A 297 -0.45 15.43 8.19
C LYS A 297 -1.49 15.11 7.13
N SER A 298 -2.34 14.15 7.44
CA SER A 298 -3.59 13.91 6.72
C SER A 298 -4.59 15.06 6.88
N TYR A 299 -5.69 14.99 6.14
CA TYR A 299 -6.79 15.97 6.23
C TYR A 299 -7.34 16.12 7.66
N LEU A 300 -7.56 15.02 8.40
CA LEU A 300 -8.00 15.04 9.80
C LEU A 300 -6.88 15.38 10.79
N GLY A 301 -5.68 15.72 10.30
CA GLY A 301 -4.54 16.17 11.11
C GLY A 301 -3.71 15.05 11.72
N LEU A 302 -3.92 13.79 11.32
CA LEU A 302 -3.08 12.67 11.73
C LEU A 302 -1.72 12.80 11.07
N LYS A 303 -0.65 12.83 11.87
CA LYS A 303 0.73 12.84 11.36
C LYS A 303 1.02 11.57 10.57
N MET A 304 1.46 11.70 9.33
CA MET A 304 2.05 10.61 8.57
C MET A 304 3.47 10.40 9.08
N TYR A 305 3.74 9.22 9.65
CA TYR A 305 5.00 8.89 10.31
C TYR A 305 5.85 7.98 9.42
N VAL A 306 7.16 8.21 9.44
CA VAL A 306 8.17 7.39 8.76
C VAL A 306 9.13 6.84 9.81
N MET A 307 9.47 5.55 9.68
CA MET A 307 10.60 4.93 10.37
C MET A 307 11.81 5.03 9.44
N GLU A 308 12.82 5.79 9.85
CA GLU A 308 14.17 5.74 9.27
C GLU A 308 14.97 4.63 9.96
N ILE A 309 15.73 3.85 9.19
CA ILE A 309 16.65 2.81 9.65
C ILE A 309 17.95 2.90 8.83
N SER A 310 19.07 3.17 9.50
CA SER A 310 20.45 3.30 8.98
C SER A 310 21.39 3.26 10.20
N ASP A 311 22.68 2.99 10.05
CA ASP A 311 23.64 3.14 11.17
C ASP A 311 24.01 4.61 11.48
N ASN A 312 23.66 5.57 10.62
CA ASN A 312 23.80 7.01 10.87
C ASN A 312 22.46 7.79 10.74
N PRO A 313 21.44 7.46 11.55
CA PRO A 313 20.08 7.98 11.37
C PRO A 313 20.00 9.50 11.54
N GLY A 314 19.42 10.15 10.53
CA GLY A 314 19.18 11.59 10.44
C GLY A 314 20.06 12.31 9.42
N GLN A 315 21.09 11.66 8.89
CA GLN A 315 22.05 12.23 7.94
C GLN A 315 22.11 11.35 6.68
N HIS A 316 22.43 11.97 5.54
CA HIS A 316 22.70 11.27 4.29
C HIS A 316 24.22 11.07 4.19
N GLU A 317 24.67 9.87 3.84
CA GLU A 317 26.09 9.57 3.67
C GLU A 317 26.48 9.42 2.19
N LEU A 318 27.65 9.97 1.84
CA LEU A 318 28.13 10.02 0.47
C LEU A 318 28.23 8.63 -0.16
N GLY A 319 27.39 8.35 -1.16
CA GLY A 319 27.32 7.08 -1.87
C GLY A 319 26.47 6.00 -1.19
N GLU A 320 25.86 6.27 -0.04
CA GLU A 320 24.82 5.45 0.58
C GLU A 320 23.47 5.70 -0.14
N PRO A 321 22.89 4.70 -0.82
CA PRO A 321 21.61 4.88 -1.48
C PRO A 321 20.45 5.01 -0.48
N GLU A 322 19.54 5.92 -0.79
CA GLU A 322 18.28 6.11 -0.08
C GLU A 322 17.20 5.18 -0.65
N PHE A 323 16.59 4.35 0.20
CA PHE A 323 15.52 3.42 -0.14
C PHE A 323 14.23 3.79 0.60
N ARG A 324 13.05 3.56 0.00
CA ARG A 324 11.78 3.62 0.75
C ARG A 324 10.77 2.54 0.41
N TYR A 325 9.92 2.23 1.39
CA TYR A 325 8.62 1.59 1.14
C TYR A 325 7.50 2.51 1.59
N VAL A 326 6.42 2.55 0.79
CA VAL A 326 5.18 3.26 1.12
C VAL A 326 4.03 2.27 1.20
N ALA A 327 3.17 2.40 2.20
CA ALA A 327 2.02 1.52 2.37
C ALA A 327 0.75 2.28 2.78
N GLY A 328 -0.39 1.64 2.55
CA GLY A 328 -1.70 2.13 2.98
C GLY A 328 -2.04 3.50 2.40
N MET A 329 -1.75 3.72 1.11
CA MET A 329 -2.28 4.90 0.38
C MET A 329 -3.78 4.74 0.09
N HIS A 330 -4.23 3.50 -0.09
CA HIS A 330 -5.62 3.14 0.18
C HIS A 330 -5.74 2.62 1.60
N GLY A 331 -6.63 3.22 2.40
CA GLY A 331 -6.71 2.92 3.82
C GLY A 331 -7.25 1.53 4.14
N ASN A 332 -7.99 0.90 3.23
CA ASN A 332 -8.50 -0.47 3.37
C ASN A 332 -7.58 -1.54 2.75
N GLU A 333 -6.41 -1.16 2.25
CA GLU A 333 -5.38 -2.07 1.70
C GLU A 333 -4.30 -2.26 2.77
N VAL A 334 -4.57 -3.18 3.70
CA VAL A 334 -3.98 -3.22 5.05
C VAL A 334 -2.71 -4.06 5.14
N VAL A 335 -2.54 -5.08 4.31
CA VAL A 335 -1.39 -6.00 4.40
C VAL A 335 -0.07 -5.23 4.34
N GLY A 336 0.07 -4.29 3.40
CA GLY A 336 1.26 -3.43 3.30
C GLY A 336 1.58 -2.65 4.58
N ARG A 337 0.56 -2.11 5.26
CA ARG A 337 0.74 -1.37 6.53
C ARG A 337 1.34 -2.27 7.60
N GLU A 338 0.74 -3.43 7.82
CA GLU A 338 1.16 -4.34 8.88
C GLU A 338 2.53 -4.97 8.54
N LEU A 339 2.80 -5.29 7.27
CA LEU A 339 4.14 -5.70 6.79
C LEU A 339 5.22 -4.65 7.09
N MET A 340 4.94 -3.35 6.93
CA MET A 340 5.91 -2.30 7.30
C MET A 340 6.17 -2.26 8.80
N LEU A 341 5.15 -2.47 9.64
CA LEU A 341 5.28 -2.54 11.10
C LEU A 341 5.99 -3.82 11.55
N ASN A 342 5.81 -4.93 10.85
CA ASN A 342 6.57 -6.17 11.07
C ASN A 342 8.03 -6.03 10.62
N LEU A 343 8.29 -5.38 9.47
CA LEU A 343 9.64 -5.18 8.94
C LEU A 343 10.51 -4.31 9.86
N MET A 344 9.98 -3.21 10.41
CA MET A 344 10.75 -2.38 11.35
C MET A 344 11.08 -3.10 12.66
N GLN A 345 10.17 -3.96 13.17
CA GLN A 345 10.46 -4.84 14.31
C GLN A 345 11.56 -5.85 13.95
N TYR A 346 11.40 -6.53 12.81
CA TYR A 346 12.33 -7.56 12.33
C TYR A 346 13.75 -7.02 12.14
N LEU A 347 13.91 -5.89 11.45
CA LEU A 347 15.22 -5.28 11.22
C LEU A 347 15.91 -4.90 12.54
N CYS A 348 15.20 -4.29 13.48
CA CYS A 348 15.73 -3.98 14.81
C CYS A 348 16.14 -5.25 15.58
N MET A 349 15.29 -6.28 15.63
CA MET A 349 15.57 -7.53 16.34
C MET A 349 16.75 -8.30 15.74
N GLU A 350 16.82 -8.42 14.41
CA GLU A 350 17.88 -9.16 13.73
C GLU A 350 19.22 -8.41 13.74
N TYR A 351 19.20 -7.08 13.65
CA TYR A 351 20.41 -6.25 13.86
C TYR A 351 20.99 -6.49 15.25
N LYS A 352 20.15 -6.47 16.30
CA LYS A 352 20.57 -6.75 17.69
C LYS A 352 21.06 -8.18 17.92
N LYS A 353 20.63 -9.15 17.10
CA LYS A 353 21.17 -10.54 17.10
C LYS A 353 22.50 -10.67 16.34
N GLY A 354 22.92 -9.62 15.63
CA GLY A 354 24.13 -9.66 14.79
C GLY A 354 23.93 -10.43 13.48
N ASN A 355 22.72 -10.45 12.92
CA ASN A 355 22.44 -11.10 11.64
C ASN A 355 23.23 -10.39 10.50
N PRO A 356 24.19 -11.05 9.83
CA PRO A 356 25.09 -10.36 8.89
C PRO A 356 24.37 -9.72 7.70
N ARG A 357 23.25 -10.30 7.24
CA ARG A 357 22.45 -9.76 6.13
C ARG A 357 21.79 -8.45 6.53
N VAL A 358 21.14 -8.43 7.69
CA VAL A 358 20.43 -7.25 8.21
C VAL A 358 21.42 -6.17 8.64
N MET A 359 22.52 -6.53 9.30
CA MET A 359 23.60 -5.58 9.60
C MET A 359 24.10 -4.89 8.34
N ARG A 360 24.48 -5.67 7.31
CA ARG A 360 24.95 -5.12 6.04
C ARG A 360 23.91 -4.22 5.38
N LEU A 361 22.64 -4.62 5.37
CA LEU A 361 21.57 -3.84 4.76
C LEU A 361 21.40 -2.48 5.46
N VAL A 362 21.49 -2.44 6.79
CA VAL A 362 21.37 -1.22 7.60
C VAL A 362 22.61 -0.32 7.54
N THR A 363 23.81 -0.87 7.33
CA THR A 363 25.08 -0.10 7.23
C THR A 363 25.44 0.33 5.80
N GLU A 364 24.78 -0.24 4.79
CA GLU A 364 25.00 0.13 3.38
C GLU A 364 23.81 0.90 2.80
N THR A 365 22.68 1.01 3.50
CA THR A 365 21.43 1.56 2.95
C THR A 365 20.67 2.39 3.98
N ARG A 366 20.20 3.56 3.56
CA ARG A 366 19.28 4.37 4.36
C ARG A 366 17.84 4.06 4.01
N ILE A 367 17.17 3.37 4.92
CA ILE A 367 15.85 2.76 4.71
C ILE A 367 14.77 3.65 5.33
N HIS A 368 13.74 3.98 4.55
CA HIS A 368 12.60 4.75 5.02
C HIS A 368 11.26 4.01 4.83
N LEU A 369 10.58 3.67 5.93
CA LEU A 369 9.32 2.93 5.92
C LEU A 369 8.15 3.84 6.31
N LEU A 370 7.23 4.09 5.38
CA LEU A 370 5.97 4.82 5.59
C LEU A 370 4.80 3.81 5.66
N PRO A 371 4.40 3.34 6.87
CA PRO A 371 3.35 2.31 7.01
C PRO A 371 1.94 2.79 6.63
N SER A 372 1.69 4.09 6.57
CA SER A 372 0.35 4.61 6.25
C SER A 372 0.40 6.03 5.68
N MET A 373 0.22 6.13 4.36
CA MET A 373 0.03 7.40 3.65
C MET A 373 -1.40 7.95 3.83
N ASN A 374 -2.42 7.08 3.90
CA ASN A 374 -3.82 7.45 4.17
C ASN A 374 -4.30 6.91 5.52
N PRO A 375 -3.86 7.49 6.65
CA PRO A 375 -4.30 7.06 7.98
C PRO A 375 -5.79 7.34 8.21
N ASP A 376 -6.37 8.36 7.55
CA ASP A 376 -7.78 8.73 7.70
C ASP A 376 -8.72 7.70 7.06
N GLY A 377 -8.36 7.16 5.90
CA GLY A 377 -9.04 6.03 5.26
C GLY A 377 -8.93 4.76 6.11
N TYR A 378 -7.74 4.46 6.65
CA TYR A 378 -7.53 3.29 7.50
C TYR A 378 -8.38 3.35 8.77
N GLU A 379 -8.42 4.49 9.46
CA GLU A 379 -9.25 4.67 10.66
C GLU A 379 -10.76 4.59 10.37
N GLN A 380 -11.20 4.64 9.11
CA GLN A 380 -12.57 4.34 8.71
C GLN A 380 -12.75 2.83 8.52
N ALA A 381 -11.93 2.19 7.70
CA ALA A 381 -11.98 0.75 7.46
C ALA A 381 -11.84 -0.07 8.77
N TYR A 382 -10.86 0.28 9.61
CA TYR A 382 -10.58 -0.37 10.89
C TYR A 382 -11.77 -0.37 11.86
N LYS A 383 -12.62 0.66 11.82
CA LYS A 383 -13.82 0.74 12.70
C LYS A 383 -14.92 -0.24 12.30
N LEU A 384 -14.97 -0.65 11.03
CA LEU A 384 -15.87 -1.71 10.57
C LEU A 384 -15.23 -3.10 10.75
N GLY A 385 -13.92 -3.19 10.57
CA GLY A 385 -13.14 -4.43 10.65
C GLY A 385 -13.00 -5.13 9.29
N SER A 386 -12.10 -6.12 9.28
CA SER A 386 -11.66 -6.93 8.12
C SER A 386 -12.80 -7.37 7.21
N GLU A 387 -13.90 -7.88 7.77
CA GLU A 387 -14.97 -8.50 6.99
C GLU A 387 -16.00 -7.48 6.49
N LEU A 388 -16.09 -6.30 7.11
CA LEU A 388 -17.19 -5.35 6.90
C LEU A 388 -16.79 -4.07 6.17
N SER A 389 -15.49 -3.79 6.00
CA SER A 389 -15.02 -2.68 5.16
C SER A 389 -15.37 -2.82 3.67
N GLY A 390 -15.76 -4.02 3.22
CA GLY A 390 -16.05 -4.27 1.81
C GLY A 390 -14.85 -3.99 0.90
N TRP A 391 -15.12 -3.66 -0.36
CA TRP A 391 -14.07 -3.38 -1.36
C TRP A 391 -13.59 -1.91 -1.34
N ALA A 392 -14.44 -0.99 -0.88
CA ALA A 392 -14.31 0.44 -1.15
C ALA A 392 -14.24 1.33 0.11
N TYR A 393 -14.81 0.90 1.25
CA TYR A 393 -14.91 1.76 2.42
C TYR A 393 -13.53 1.95 3.08
N GLY A 394 -13.07 3.20 3.14
CA GLY A 394 -11.73 3.55 3.61
C GLY A 394 -10.64 3.54 2.54
N ARG A 395 -10.96 3.25 1.26
CA ARG A 395 -10.00 3.38 0.15
C ARG A 395 -9.52 4.82 -0.01
N TRP A 396 -10.46 5.73 -0.25
CA TRP A 396 -10.19 7.15 -0.50
C TRP A 396 -9.73 7.90 0.76
N THR A 397 -9.17 9.09 0.57
CA THR A 397 -8.99 10.06 1.66
C THR A 397 -10.32 10.45 2.29
N TYR A 398 -10.30 11.11 3.46
CA TYR A 398 -11.52 11.68 4.07
C TYR A 398 -12.27 12.65 3.15
N GLN A 399 -11.56 13.28 2.18
CA GLN A 399 -12.14 14.19 1.20
C GLN A 399 -12.75 13.48 -0.03
N GLY A 400 -12.61 12.16 -0.16
CA GLY A 400 -13.09 11.38 -1.31
C GLY A 400 -12.12 11.31 -2.51
N PHE A 401 -10.89 11.77 -2.37
CA PHE A 401 -9.85 11.63 -3.42
C PHE A 401 -9.12 10.29 -3.31
N ASP A 402 -8.83 9.67 -4.45
CA ASP A 402 -8.01 8.47 -4.59
C ASP A 402 -6.54 8.92 -4.72
N LEU A 403 -5.69 8.52 -3.78
CA LEU A 403 -4.31 9.04 -3.72
C LEU A 403 -3.45 8.59 -4.90
N ASN A 404 -3.78 7.45 -5.54
CA ASN A 404 -3.05 6.96 -6.70
C ASN A 404 -3.58 7.53 -8.03
N HIS A 405 -4.52 8.48 -7.96
CA HIS A 405 -4.95 9.32 -9.08
C HIS A 405 -4.77 10.82 -8.74
N ASN A 406 -3.99 11.13 -7.70
CA ASN A 406 -3.87 12.48 -7.19
C ASN A 406 -2.51 13.13 -7.42
N PHE A 407 -1.50 12.38 -7.89
CA PHE A 407 -0.21 12.97 -8.27
C PHE A 407 -0.32 13.77 -9.57
N ALA A 408 0.68 14.61 -9.86
CA ALA A 408 0.70 15.36 -11.11
C ALA A 408 0.92 14.40 -12.29
N ASP A 409 0.06 14.48 -13.31
CA ASP A 409 0.33 13.87 -14.61
C ASP A 409 1.53 14.60 -15.26
N LEU A 410 2.64 13.87 -15.36
CA LEU A 410 3.87 14.28 -16.05
C LEU A 410 4.06 13.50 -17.36
N ASN A 411 3.23 12.50 -17.61
CA ASN A 411 3.24 11.62 -18.78
C ASN A 411 2.76 12.38 -20.01
N THR A 412 1.59 13.05 -19.92
CA THR A 412 1.03 13.85 -21.00
C THR A 412 2.01 14.90 -21.53
N PRO A 413 2.59 15.81 -20.72
CA PRO A 413 3.52 16.82 -21.24
C PRO A 413 4.86 16.22 -21.73
N LEU A 414 5.28 15.05 -21.21
CA LEU A 414 6.44 14.34 -21.77
C LEU A 414 6.13 13.85 -23.19
N TRP A 415 5.02 13.14 -23.39
CA TRP A 415 4.68 12.56 -24.68
C TRP A 415 4.32 13.62 -25.72
N GLU A 416 3.66 14.71 -25.32
CA GLU A 416 3.48 15.89 -26.18
C GLU A 416 4.84 16.47 -26.63
N ALA A 417 5.85 16.49 -25.75
CA ALA A 417 7.18 16.97 -26.11
C ALA A 417 7.97 15.95 -26.96
N GLU A 418 7.81 14.64 -26.74
CA GLU A 418 8.40 13.59 -27.59
C GLU A 418 7.84 13.64 -29.01
N ASP A 419 6.52 13.71 -29.16
CA ASP A 419 5.82 13.74 -30.45
C ASP A 419 6.17 15.02 -31.26
N ASN A 420 6.64 16.08 -30.59
CA ASN A 420 7.14 17.32 -31.20
C ASN A 420 8.68 17.39 -31.35
N GLU A 421 9.40 16.28 -31.13
CA GLU A 421 10.88 16.19 -31.17
C GLU A 421 11.60 17.21 -30.24
N GLU A 422 10.99 17.50 -29.09
CA GLU A 422 11.47 18.52 -28.13
C GLU A 422 12.35 17.93 -27.00
N VAL A 423 12.31 16.62 -26.80
CA VAL A 423 13.05 15.88 -25.75
C VAL A 423 14.43 15.43 -26.24
N PRO A 424 15.53 15.54 -25.46
CA PRO A 424 15.64 16.18 -24.13
C PRO A 424 16.06 17.66 -24.20
N HIS A 425 16.06 18.28 -25.39
CA HIS A 425 16.77 19.54 -25.64
C HIS A 425 15.99 20.82 -25.31
N LYS A 426 14.66 20.80 -25.43
CA LYS A 426 13.75 21.89 -25.04
C LYS A 426 12.91 21.49 -23.83
N PHE A 427 12.54 20.22 -23.74
CA PHE A 427 11.79 19.62 -22.63
C PHE A 427 12.62 18.47 -22.01
N PRO A 428 12.68 18.31 -20.68
CA PRO A 428 13.55 17.32 -20.05
C PRO A 428 12.93 15.91 -20.04
N ASN A 429 13.77 14.87 -20.13
CA ASN A 429 13.37 13.46 -19.98
C ASN A 429 13.43 12.93 -18.52
N HIS A 430 13.68 13.82 -17.56
CA HIS A 430 13.86 13.55 -16.14
C HIS A 430 13.59 14.82 -15.33
N TYR A 431 13.15 14.71 -14.07
CA TYR A 431 12.83 15.87 -13.23
C TYR A 431 11.89 16.86 -13.95
N ILE A 432 10.84 16.31 -14.57
CA ILE A 432 9.82 17.10 -15.28
C ILE A 432 9.17 18.04 -14.25
N PRO A 433 9.12 19.36 -14.49
CA PRO A 433 8.61 20.30 -13.50
C PRO A 433 7.12 20.05 -13.22
N ILE A 434 6.75 20.08 -11.94
CA ILE A 434 5.34 19.99 -11.54
C ILE A 434 4.58 21.18 -12.16
N PRO A 435 3.46 20.95 -12.86
CA PRO A 435 2.70 22.03 -13.49
C PRO A 435 2.26 23.12 -12.50
N GLU A 436 2.32 24.39 -12.92
CA GLU A 436 2.02 25.53 -12.04
C GLU A 436 0.63 25.44 -11.40
N TYR A 437 -0.36 24.95 -12.17
CA TYR A 437 -1.76 24.79 -11.71
C TYR A 437 -1.88 23.92 -10.45
N TYR A 438 -0.93 23.00 -10.24
CA TYR A 438 -0.90 22.06 -9.13
C TYR A 438 -0.59 22.75 -7.79
N THR A 439 -0.03 23.96 -7.84
CA THR A 439 0.28 24.81 -6.67
C THR A 439 -0.85 25.77 -6.31
N PHE A 440 -1.88 25.92 -7.16
CA PHE A 440 -2.95 26.88 -6.94
C PHE A 440 -3.82 26.51 -5.73
N ALA A 441 -4.39 27.52 -5.07
CA ALA A 441 -5.21 27.33 -3.86
C ALA A 441 -6.52 26.55 -4.11
N ASN A 442 -6.97 26.47 -5.36
CA ASN A 442 -8.12 25.66 -5.80
C ASN A 442 -7.73 24.30 -6.40
N ALA A 443 -6.45 23.94 -6.43
CA ALA A 443 -5.99 22.66 -6.95
C ALA A 443 -6.47 21.52 -6.04
N THR A 444 -7.06 20.48 -6.63
CA THR A 444 -7.63 19.30 -5.95
C THR A 444 -6.56 18.31 -5.49
N VAL A 445 -5.41 18.81 -5.03
CA VAL A 445 -4.31 18.01 -4.47
C VAL A 445 -4.54 17.87 -2.96
N THR A 446 -4.43 16.66 -2.46
CA THR A 446 -4.60 16.34 -1.03
C THR A 446 -3.40 16.76 -0.19
N PRO A 447 -3.55 17.01 1.13
CA PRO A 447 -2.41 17.26 2.00
C PRO A 447 -1.47 16.04 2.12
N GLU A 448 -2.00 14.82 1.98
CA GLU A 448 -1.25 13.57 1.92
C GLU A 448 -0.30 13.55 0.71
N THR A 449 -0.83 13.75 -0.51
CA THR A 449 -0.02 13.80 -1.75
C THR A 449 1.01 14.92 -1.70
N ARG A 450 0.64 16.14 -1.26
CA ARG A 450 1.62 17.24 -1.13
C ARG A 450 2.78 16.87 -0.23
N ALA A 451 2.52 16.30 0.95
CA ALA A 451 3.56 15.94 1.90
C ALA A 451 4.44 14.76 1.45
N VAL A 452 3.94 13.87 0.59
CA VAL A 452 4.75 12.82 -0.06
C VAL A 452 5.62 13.39 -1.18
N ILE A 453 5.11 14.31 -2.01
CA ILE A 453 5.92 15.05 -3.01
C ILE A 453 7.04 15.84 -2.33
N ASP A 454 6.69 16.59 -1.28
CA ASP A 454 7.62 17.32 -0.42
C ASP A 454 8.70 16.42 0.19
N TRP A 455 8.44 15.13 0.34
CA TRP A 455 9.37 14.15 0.90
C TRP A 455 10.25 13.53 -0.20
N MET A 456 9.66 13.18 -1.35
CA MET A 456 10.37 12.77 -2.57
C MET A 456 11.44 13.79 -3.01
N GLN A 457 11.15 15.09 -2.87
CA GLN A 457 12.09 16.17 -3.23
C GLN A 457 13.19 16.42 -2.20
N LYS A 458 13.07 15.92 -0.96
CA LYS A 458 14.02 16.20 0.15
C LYS A 458 15.08 15.13 0.34
N ILE A 459 14.86 13.92 -0.15
CA ILE A 459 15.73 12.76 0.04
C ILE A 459 16.00 12.16 -1.35
N PRO A 460 17.26 11.91 -1.75
CA PRO A 460 17.61 11.41 -3.07
C PRO A 460 17.29 9.91 -3.24
N PHE A 461 16.02 9.54 -3.14
CA PHE A 461 15.54 8.17 -3.28
C PHE A 461 15.95 7.54 -4.61
N VAL A 462 16.47 6.32 -4.53
CA VAL A 462 16.99 5.55 -5.67
C VAL A 462 15.98 4.47 -6.08
N LEU A 463 15.46 3.72 -5.11
CA LEU A 463 14.51 2.62 -5.31
C LEU A 463 13.38 2.70 -4.29
N SER A 464 12.19 2.36 -4.76
CA SER A 464 10.99 2.31 -3.93
C SER A 464 10.03 1.20 -4.37
N ALA A 465 9.12 0.82 -3.48
CA ALA A 465 7.84 0.26 -3.89
C ALA A 465 6.71 0.80 -3.02
N ASN A 466 5.51 0.87 -3.59
CA ASN A 466 4.29 1.10 -2.84
C ASN A 466 3.45 -0.20 -2.73
N MET A 467 2.80 -0.35 -1.59
CA MET A 467 2.21 -1.61 -1.13
C MET A 467 0.68 -1.52 -1.12
N HIS A 468 0.06 -2.41 -1.89
CA HIS A 468 -1.36 -2.45 -2.22
C HIS A 468 -2.00 -3.81 -1.89
N GLY A 469 -3.33 -3.89 -2.08
CA GLY A 469 -4.08 -5.12 -1.97
C GLY A 469 -5.36 -5.10 -2.82
N GLY A 470 -5.76 -6.28 -3.26
CA GLY A 470 -6.89 -6.51 -4.17
C GLY A 470 -6.55 -7.49 -5.29
N GLU A 471 -5.29 -7.65 -5.62
CA GLU A 471 -4.80 -8.71 -6.52
C GLU A 471 -3.51 -9.33 -5.97
N LEU A 472 -2.87 -10.20 -6.74
CA LEU A 472 -1.55 -10.74 -6.42
C LEU A 472 -0.65 -10.70 -7.66
N VAL A 473 0.05 -9.58 -7.84
CA VAL A 473 0.90 -9.22 -8.98
C VAL A 473 1.86 -8.07 -8.60
N VAL A 474 2.97 -7.90 -9.30
CA VAL A 474 3.80 -6.68 -9.21
C VAL A 474 3.65 -5.86 -10.49
N THR A 475 3.19 -4.62 -10.38
CA THR A 475 3.01 -3.71 -11.52
C THR A 475 4.19 -2.74 -11.62
N TYR A 476 4.53 -2.34 -12.85
CA TYR A 476 5.63 -1.43 -13.11
C TYR A 476 5.31 -0.38 -14.18
N PRO A 477 5.94 0.82 -14.12
CA PRO A 477 5.72 1.93 -15.05
C PRO A 477 5.80 1.60 -16.56
N PHE A 478 5.13 2.38 -17.41
CA PHE A 478 4.17 3.43 -17.04
C PHE A 478 2.81 2.85 -16.62
N ASP A 479 2.15 3.51 -15.68
CA ASP A 479 0.78 3.19 -15.26
C ASP A 479 -0.28 3.87 -16.14
N MET A 480 0.06 4.99 -16.76
CA MET A 480 -0.80 5.67 -17.74
C MET A 480 -0.59 5.12 -19.16
N THR A 481 -1.68 4.92 -19.90
CA THR A 481 -1.67 4.55 -21.33
C THR A 481 -1.30 5.73 -22.23
N ARG A 482 -0.43 5.54 -23.24
CA ARG A 482 -0.06 6.61 -24.19
C ARG A 482 -1.24 7.07 -25.05
N SER A 483 -2.10 6.14 -25.48
CA SER A 483 -3.31 6.42 -26.24
C SER A 483 -4.46 6.83 -25.32
N TYR A 484 -4.84 8.13 -25.32
CA TYR A 484 -5.82 8.71 -24.38
C TYR A 484 -7.23 8.07 -24.37
N TRP A 485 -7.57 7.26 -25.37
CA TRP A 485 -8.86 6.55 -25.47
C TRP A 485 -8.78 5.06 -25.11
N MET A 486 -7.59 4.51 -24.89
CA MET A 486 -7.38 3.11 -24.51
C MET A 486 -7.46 2.95 -23.00
N ALA A 487 -8.23 1.97 -22.53
CA ALA A 487 -8.28 1.61 -21.10
C ALA A 487 -7.11 0.71 -20.67
N LYS A 488 -6.50 0.01 -21.64
CA LYS A 488 -5.34 -0.89 -21.48
C LYS A 488 -4.43 -0.77 -22.71
N GLU A 489 -3.13 -0.57 -22.51
CA GLU A 489 -2.11 -0.49 -23.55
C GLU A 489 -0.71 -0.62 -22.93
N LEU A 490 0.08 -1.60 -23.36
CA LEU A 490 1.49 -1.73 -22.96
C LEU A 490 2.28 -0.45 -23.27
N THR A 491 2.63 0.29 -22.21
CA THR A 491 3.28 1.60 -22.28
C THR A 491 4.62 1.54 -21.53
N PRO A 492 5.71 1.05 -22.17
CA PRO A 492 6.99 0.81 -21.52
C PRO A 492 7.76 2.11 -21.24
N THR A 493 8.56 2.11 -20.18
CA THR A 493 9.56 3.16 -19.92
C THR A 493 10.85 2.94 -20.73
N PRO A 494 11.71 3.96 -20.88
CA PRO A 494 13.09 3.78 -21.32
C PRO A 494 13.89 2.73 -20.52
N ASP A 495 13.52 2.51 -19.25
CA ASP A 495 14.14 1.54 -18.34
C ASP A 495 13.31 0.25 -18.14
N ASP A 496 12.40 -0.10 -19.06
CA ASP A 496 11.50 -1.27 -18.98
C ASP A 496 12.23 -2.56 -18.58
N ALA A 497 13.40 -2.84 -19.16
CA ALA A 497 14.19 -4.02 -18.81
C ALA A 497 14.67 -4.05 -17.34
N MET A 498 14.91 -2.90 -16.72
CA MET A 498 15.26 -2.79 -15.30
C MET A 498 14.00 -2.90 -14.43
N PHE A 499 12.90 -2.26 -14.80
CA PHE A 499 11.62 -2.37 -14.09
C PHE A 499 11.07 -3.81 -14.06
N ARG A 500 11.14 -4.52 -15.20
CA ARG A 500 10.78 -5.93 -15.29
C ARG A 500 11.66 -6.80 -14.39
N TRP A 501 12.95 -6.50 -14.28
CA TRP A 501 13.83 -7.18 -13.32
C TRP A 501 13.39 -6.93 -11.87
N LEU A 502 13.18 -5.67 -11.47
CA LEU A 502 12.73 -5.28 -10.13
C LEU A 502 11.41 -5.96 -9.74
N ALA A 503 10.44 -5.95 -10.66
CA ALA A 503 9.15 -6.61 -10.47
C ALA A 503 9.29 -8.13 -10.35
N THR A 504 10.11 -8.76 -11.21
CA THR A 504 10.37 -10.21 -11.18
C THR A 504 11.01 -10.64 -9.86
N VAL A 505 11.98 -9.85 -9.34
CA VAL A 505 12.66 -10.13 -8.07
C VAL A 505 11.66 -10.24 -6.91
N TYR A 506 10.71 -9.31 -6.79
CA TYR A 506 9.69 -9.39 -5.74
C TYR A 506 8.72 -10.55 -6.01
N ALA A 507 8.20 -10.65 -7.23
CA ALA A 507 7.18 -11.64 -7.59
C ALA A 507 7.64 -13.11 -7.41
N THR A 508 8.89 -13.41 -7.78
CA THR A 508 9.45 -14.78 -7.72
C THR A 508 9.98 -15.18 -6.34
N SER A 509 10.18 -14.22 -5.42
CA SER A 509 10.57 -14.50 -4.03
C SER A 509 9.37 -14.60 -3.08
N ASN A 510 8.19 -14.13 -3.49
CA ASN A 510 6.96 -14.23 -2.70
C ASN A 510 6.39 -15.65 -2.81
N ARG A 511 6.16 -16.30 -1.66
CA ARG A 511 5.79 -17.72 -1.60
C ARG A 511 4.49 -18.09 -2.30
N VAL A 512 3.50 -17.19 -2.28
CA VAL A 512 2.17 -17.45 -2.87
C VAL A 512 2.12 -16.92 -4.30
N MET A 513 2.75 -15.78 -4.59
CA MET A 513 2.77 -15.22 -5.93
C MET A 513 3.52 -16.13 -6.92
N ALA A 514 4.60 -16.78 -6.46
CA ALA A 514 5.38 -17.74 -7.23
C ALA A 514 4.79 -19.16 -7.33
N ASP A 515 3.65 -19.46 -6.69
CA ASP A 515 3.01 -20.78 -6.79
C ASP A 515 2.09 -20.87 -8.01
N ASP A 516 2.53 -21.58 -9.05
CA ASP A 516 1.76 -21.86 -10.28
C ASP A 516 0.44 -22.62 -10.04
N ASN A 517 0.23 -23.20 -8.85
CA ASN A 517 -0.99 -23.91 -8.48
C ASN A 517 -2.02 -23.02 -7.76
N ARG A 518 -1.69 -21.74 -7.51
CA ARG A 518 -2.57 -20.81 -6.79
C ARG A 518 -3.87 -20.54 -7.56
N ARG A 519 -4.95 -20.28 -6.82
CA ARG A 519 -6.19 -19.75 -7.42
C ARG A 519 -5.96 -18.30 -7.84
N ILE A 520 -6.48 -17.92 -9.01
CA ILE A 520 -6.64 -16.52 -9.43
C ILE A 520 -7.47 -15.76 -8.37
N CYS A 521 -7.21 -14.48 -8.11
CA CYS A 521 -8.02 -13.70 -7.17
C CYS A 521 -9.43 -13.46 -7.74
N HIS A 522 -9.53 -12.65 -8.80
CA HIS A 522 -10.82 -12.22 -9.36
C HIS A 522 -11.03 -12.69 -10.79
N THR A 523 -10.28 -12.17 -11.76
CA THR A 523 -10.57 -12.34 -13.20
C THR A 523 -9.32 -12.57 -14.03
N GLU A 524 -8.26 -11.79 -13.80
CA GLU A 524 -7.03 -11.81 -14.60
C GLU A 524 -6.05 -12.89 -14.12
N ASN A 525 -5.36 -13.54 -15.06
CA ASN A 525 -4.38 -14.59 -14.76
C ASN A 525 -2.94 -14.12 -14.99
N PHE A 526 -2.38 -13.41 -14.02
CA PHE A 526 -1.01 -12.87 -14.06
C PHE A 526 0.10 -13.94 -14.07
N MET A 527 -0.18 -15.19 -13.67
CA MET A 527 0.83 -16.27 -13.73
C MET A 527 1.32 -16.50 -15.17
N ARG A 528 0.46 -16.27 -16.17
CA ARG A 528 0.81 -16.34 -17.60
C ARG A 528 1.86 -15.32 -18.04
N GLN A 529 2.10 -14.28 -17.24
CA GLN A 529 3.07 -13.21 -17.48
C GLN A 529 4.20 -13.22 -16.44
N GLY A 530 4.35 -14.30 -15.65
CA GLY A 530 5.36 -14.39 -14.59
C GLY A 530 5.00 -13.60 -13.32
N ASN A 531 3.71 -13.29 -13.12
CA ASN A 531 3.19 -12.48 -12.01
C ASN A 531 3.70 -11.03 -11.96
N ILE A 532 4.10 -10.50 -13.13
CA ILE A 532 4.40 -9.09 -13.33
C ILE A 532 3.56 -8.54 -14.49
N ILE A 533 3.21 -7.24 -14.47
CA ILE A 533 2.50 -6.58 -15.56
C ILE A 533 2.89 -5.10 -15.65
N ASN A 534 2.93 -4.53 -16.86
CA ASN A 534 3.03 -3.08 -17.00
C ASN A 534 1.70 -2.44 -16.52
N GLY A 535 1.76 -1.36 -15.76
CA GLY A 535 0.56 -0.77 -15.15
C GLY A 535 -0.51 -0.42 -16.20
N ALA A 536 -0.12 0.29 -17.25
CA ALA A 536 -0.98 0.68 -18.36
C ALA A 536 -1.54 -0.52 -19.16
N ASP A 537 -0.82 -1.64 -19.25
CA ASP A 537 -1.31 -2.90 -19.86
C ASP A 537 -2.38 -3.58 -18.98
N TRP A 538 -2.33 -3.39 -17.66
CA TRP A 538 -3.37 -3.87 -16.76
C TRP A 538 -4.62 -2.98 -16.77
N HIS A 539 -4.44 -1.68 -16.47
CA HIS A 539 -5.45 -0.63 -16.55
C HIS A 539 -4.79 0.75 -16.41
N THR A 540 -5.25 1.74 -17.18
CA THR A 540 -4.71 3.10 -17.15
C THR A 540 -4.95 3.80 -15.80
N VAL A 541 -3.89 4.34 -15.19
CA VAL A 541 -3.92 5.14 -13.95
C VAL A 541 -3.15 6.45 -14.16
N ALA A 542 -3.85 7.50 -14.57
CA ALA A 542 -3.28 8.84 -14.71
C ALA A 542 -3.08 9.49 -13.33
N GLY A 543 -1.90 10.09 -13.10
CA GLY A 543 -1.55 10.70 -11.81
C GLY A 543 -1.18 9.67 -10.73
N SER A 544 -0.54 8.57 -11.12
CA SER A 544 -0.03 7.55 -10.19
C SER A 544 1.24 7.99 -9.45
N MET A 545 1.51 7.34 -8.32
CA MET A 545 2.73 7.59 -7.55
C MET A 545 3.99 7.02 -8.20
N ASN A 546 3.88 5.92 -8.96
CA ASN A 546 5.03 5.31 -9.66
C ASN A 546 5.55 6.26 -10.75
N ASP A 547 4.65 6.67 -11.66
CA ASP A 547 4.97 7.51 -12.82
C ASP A 547 5.50 8.87 -12.36
N PHE A 548 4.91 9.46 -11.32
CA PHE A 548 5.43 10.68 -10.70
C PHE A 548 6.83 10.48 -10.12
N SER A 549 7.10 9.37 -9.41
CA SER A 549 8.42 9.11 -8.82
C SER A 549 9.51 9.04 -9.89
N TYR A 550 9.26 8.27 -10.96
CA TYR A 550 10.18 8.10 -12.08
C TYR A 550 10.36 9.38 -12.91
N LEU A 551 9.29 10.12 -13.19
CA LEU A 551 9.37 11.31 -14.04
C LEU A 551 9.84 12.58 -13.32
N HIS A 552 9.58 12.70 -12.01
CA HIS A 552 9.94 13.90 -11.23
C HIS A 552 11.24 13.77 -10.44
N THR A 553 11.75 12.56 -10.19
CA THR A 553 12.93 12.32 -9.34
C THR A 553 13.89 11.30 -9.97
N ASN A 554 14.89 10.83 -9.21
CA ASN A 554 15.72 9.69 -9.59
C ASN A 554 15.08 8.32 -9.23
N CYS A 555 13.97 8.31 -8.49
CA CYS A 555 13.49 7.11 -7.81
C CYS A 555 12.71 6.19 -8.74
N PHE A 556 13.18 4.95 -8.89
CA PHE A 556 12.43 3.90 -9.58
C PHE A 556 11.43 3.31 -8.58
N GLU A 557 10.14 3.39 -8.89
CA GLU A 557 9.07 2.87 -8.02
C GLU A 557 8.19 1.85 -8.77
N VAL A 558 7.79 0.80 -8.05
CA VAL A 558 6.84 -0.23 -8.51
C VAL A 558 5.69 -0.36 -7.51
N THR A 559 4.53 -0.84 -7.97
CA THR A 559 3.41 -1.20 -7.10
C THR A 559 3.38 -2.70 -6.86
N VAL A 560 3.25 -3.12 -5.61
CA VAL A 560 3.11 -4.53 -5.21
C VAL A 560 1.70 -4.76 -4.69
N GLU A 561 0.92 -5.56 -5.42
CA GLU A 561 -0.36 -6.10 -4.96
C GLU A 561 -0.10 -7.36 -4.13
N LEU A 562 -0.31 -7.26 -2.81
CA LEU A 562 0.19 -8.24 -1.84
C LEU A 562 -0.77 -9.40 -1.57
N SER A 563 -2.07 -9.22 -1.82
CA SER A 563 -3.12 -10.14 -1.37
C SER A 563 -4.45 -9.90 -2.10
N CYS A 564 -5.15 -10.98 -2.47
CA CYS A 564 -6.51 -10.90 -3.02
C CYS A 564 -7.50 -10.21 -2.04
N ASP A 565 -7.32 -10.45 -0.74
CA ASP A 565 -8.06 -9.74 0.29
C ASP A 565 -7.31 -8.45 0.67
N LYS A 566 -7.95 -7.30 0.45
CA LYS A 566 -7.44 -5.98 0.85
C LYS A 566 -7.23 -5.86 2.36
N PHE A 567 -8.10 -6.47 3.15
CA PHE A 567 -8.14 -6.36 4.60
C PHE A 567 -8.42 -7.75 5.20
N PRO A 568 -7.42 -8.65 5.24
CA PRO A 568 -7.58 -10.01 5.77
C PRO A 568 -7.74 -10.01 7.29
N HIS A 569 -8.20 -11.12 7.87
CA HIS A 569 -8.39 -11.21 9.32
C HIS A 569 -7.05 -11.36 10.06
N GLU A 570 -6.97 -10.94 11.33
CA GLU A 570 -5.70 -10.91 12.10
C GLU A 570 -4.96 -12.26 12.15
N VAL A 571 -5.71 -13.36 12.11
CA VAL A 571 -5.18 -14.75 12.10
C VAL A 571 -4.40 -15.11 10.82
N GLU A 572 -4.43 -14.27 9.80
CA GLU A 572 -3.79 -14.47 8.50
C GLU A 572 -2.48 -13.66 8.38
N LEU A 573 -2.34 -12.58 9.16
CA LEU A 573 -1.15 -11.71 9.16
C LEU A 573 0.20 -12.45 9.35
N PRO A 574 0.32 -13.48 10.22
CA PRO A 574 1.57 -14.23 10.34
C PRO A 574 1.97 -14.96 9.05
N VAL A 575 0.98 -15.42 8.28
CA VAL A 575 1.21 -16.09 6.99
C VAL A 575 1.57 -15.06 5.92
N GLU A 576 0.89 -13.89 5.90
CA GLU A 576 1.25 -12.83 4.95
C GLU A 576 2.66 -12.27 5.18
N TRP A 577 3.10 -12.16 6.43
CA TRP A 577 4.49 -11.86 6.76
C TRP A 577 5.45 -12.93 6.21
N GLU A 578 5.18 -14.20 6.47
CA GLU A 578 6.01 -15.30 5.97
C GLU A 578 6.03 -15.42 4.43
N ASN A 579 4.95 -14.99 3.75
CA ASN A 579 4.88 -14.93 2.28
C ASN A 579 5.77 -13.84 1.68
N ASN A 580 5.90 -12.69 2.37
CA ASN A 580 6.51 -11.47 1.84
C ASN A 580 7.89 -11.12 2.44
N LYS A 581 8.27 -11.68 3.59
CA LYS A 581 9.52 -11.36 4.32
C LYS A 581 10.75 -11.40 3.43
N GLU A 582 10.92 -12.46 2.64
CA GLU A 582 12.08 -12.59 1.75
C GLU A 582 12.02 -11.58 0.60
N SER A 583 10.86 -11.38 -0.03
CA SER A 583 10.66 -10.38 -1.09
C SER A 583 10.98 -8.97 -0.64
N LEU A 584 10.56 -8.59 0.57
CA LEU A 584 10.87 -7.29 1.16
C LEU A 584 12.38 -7.06 1.28
N LEU A 585 13.12 -8.08 1.72
CA LEU A 585 14.59 -8.02 1.87
C LEU A 585 15.30 -8.01 0.52
N VAL A 586 15.00 -8.97 -0.37
CA VAL A 586 15.68 -9.08 -1.68
C VAL A 586 15.40 -7.87 -2.57
N PHE A 587 14.20 -7.29 -2.50
CA PHE A 587 13.87 -6.07 -3.24
C PHE A 587 14.64 -4.86 -2.70
N MET A 588 14.75 -4.68 -1.37
CA MET A 588 15.63 -3.65 -0.79
C MET A 588 17.08 -3.81 -1.26
N GLU A 589 17.59 -5.05 -1.30
CA GLU A 589 18.95 -5.35 -1.79
C GLU A 589 19.16 -4.96 -3.27
N GLN A 590 18.11 -4.78 -4.09
CA GLN A 590 18.26 -4.34 -5.48
C GLN A 590 18.69 -2.87 -5.62
N VAL A 591 18.59 -2.05 -4.57
CA VAL A 591 19.08 -0.66 -4.61
C VAL A 591 20.60 -0.58 -4.83
N HIS A 592 21.31 -1.68 -4.53
CA HIS A 592 22.75 -1.85 -4.73
C HIS A 592 23.11 -2.40 -6.11
N ARG A 593 22.32 -2.14 -7.15
CA ARG A 593 22.60 -2.57 -8.53
C ARG A 593 22.94 -1.43 -9.47
N GLY A 594 23.46 -1.80 -10.65
CA GLY A 594 23.87 -0.85 -11.68
C GLY A 594 25.19 -0.17 -11.36
N ILE A 595 25.22 1.16 -11.48
CA ILE A 595 26.41 1.98 -11.20
C ILE A 595 26.11 3.04 -10.14
N LYS A 596 27.12 3.40 -9.35
CA LYS A 596 27.09 4.59 -8.48
C LYS A 596 28.42 5.33 -8.56
N GLY A 597 28.48 6.55 -8.06
CA GLY A 597 29.74 7.30 -8.05
C GLY A 597 29.53 8.76 -7.71
N VAL A 598 30.60 9.56 -7.80
CA VAL A 598 30.56 10.99 -7.52
C VAL A 598 31.06 11.81 -8.70
N VAL A 599 30.31 12.84 -9.07
CA VAL A 599 30.71 13.86 -10.03
C VAL A 599 31.41 14.98 -9.27
N ARG A 600 32.70 15.15 -9.52
CA ARG A 600 33.58 16.10 -8.82
C ARG A 600 34.09 17.19 -9.73
N ASP A 601 34.31 18.38 -9.18
CA ASP A 601 35.08 19.44 -9.82
C ASP A 601 36.57 19.04 -9.82
N LYS A 602 37.19 19.01 -11.00
CA LYS A 602 38.59 18.54 -11.15
C LYS A 602 39.63 19.41 -10.43
N ASP A 603 39.33 20.69 -10.20
CA ASP A 603 40.28 21.63 -9.59
C ASP A 603 40.14 21.67 -8.04
N THR A 604 39.00 21.25 -7.49
CA THR A 604 38.65 21.40 -6.06
C THR A 604 38.18 20.12 -5.36
N GLU A 605 37.99 19.02 -6.09
CA GLU A 605 37.54 17.69 -5.64
C GLU A 605 36.16 17.63 -4.95
N LYS A 606 35.52 18.78 -4.75
CA LYS A 606 34.14 18.89 -4.25
C LYS A 606 33.15 18.27 -5.23
N GLY A 607 32.10 17.67 -4.68
CA GLY A 607 30.95 17.21 -5.44
C GLY A 607 30.26 18.34 -6.19
N ILE A 608 29.67 18.01 -7.34
CA ILE A 608 28.86 18.90 -8.16
C ILE A 608 27.41 18.43 -8.05
N PRO A 609 26.53 19.13 -7.30
CA PRO A 609 25.11 18.81 -7.23
C PRO A 609 24.39 19.15 -8.54
N GLU A 610 23.23 18.51 -8.78
CA GLU A 610 22.40 18.68 -9.98
C GLU A 610 23.16 18.42 -11.30
N ALA A 611 24.26 17.65 -11.25
CA ALA A 611 24.95 17.18 -12.45
C ALA A 611 24.15 16.03 -13.07
N ILE A 612 23.93 16.11 -14.38
CA ILE A 612 23.14 15.16 -15.15
C ILE A 612 24.04 13.98 -15.56
N ILE A 613 23.64 12.77 -15.21
CA ILE A 613 24.24 11.52 -15.69
C ILE A 613 23.37 10.97 -16.81
N VAL A 614 23.93 10.95 -18.02
CA VAL A 614 23.30 10.41 -19.22
C VAL A 614 23.87 9.02 -19.49
N VAL A 615 23.02 8.02 -19.59
CA VAL A 615 23.39 6.70 -20.12
C VAL A 615 23.05 6.69 -21.60
N ASN A 616 24.01 6.38 -22.47
CA ASN A 616 23.75 6.32 -23.90
C ASN A 616 22.66 5.28 -24.22
N GLU A 617 21.86 5.54 -25.25
CA GLU A 617 20.68 4.75 -25.66
C GLU A 617 19.46 4.77 -24.71
N LEU A 618 19.57 5.24 -23.46
CA LEU A 618 18.42 5.37 -22.54
C LEU A 618 17.88 6.81 -22.50
N ASN A 619 16.64 7.02 -22.95
CA ASN A 619 16.00 8.35 -22.92
C ASN A 619 15.43 8.72 -21.52
N HIS A 620 16.22 8.55 -20.47
CA HIS A 620 15.87 8.98 -19.12
C HIS A 620 17.16 9.21 -18.33
N ASP A 621 17.58 10.46 -18.16
CA ASP A 621 18.79 10.80 -17.39
C ASP A 621 18.49 10.84 -15.88
N ILE A 622 19.53 10.92 -15.04
CA ILE A 622 19.39 11.17 -13.58
C ILE A 622 20.24 12.37 -13.14
N ARG A 623 20.02 12.86 -11.91
CA ARG A 623 20.81 13.93 -11.31
C ARG A 623 21.59 13.48 -10.09
N THR A 624 22.74 14.11 -9.86
CA THR A 624 23.48 13.96 -8.61
C THR A 624 22.77 14.65 -7.43
N ALA A 625 22.88 14.05 -6.25
CA ALA A 625 22.45 14.61 -4.99
C ALA A 625 23.38 15.77 -4.52
N VAL A 626 23.12 16.29 -3.32
CA VAL A 626 23.74 17.53 -2.82
C VAL A 626 25.28 17.46 -2.72
N ASP A 627 25.84 16.28 -2.44
CA ASP A 627 27.28 16.05 -2.34
C ASP A 627 27.90 15.51 -3.64
N GLY A 628 27.15 15.59 -4.75
CA GLY A 628 27.58 15.26 -6.10
C GLY A 628 27.58 13.77 -6.44
N ASP A 629 27.08 12.93 -5.54
CA ASP A 629 26.92 11.50 -5.71
C ASP A 629 25.63 11.13 -6.45
N TYR A 630 25.62 9.94 -7.06
CA TYR A 630 24.49 9.42 -7.82
C TYR A 630 24.46 7.90 -7.80
N TRP A 631 23.28 7.35 -8.09
CA TRP A 631 23.03 5.93 -8.27
C TRP A 631 22.15 5.75 -9.51
N ARG A 632 22.58 4.91 -10.45
CA ARG A 632 21.80 4.56 -11.65
C ARG A 632 21.62 3.05 -11.70
N LEU A 633 20.39 2.61 -11.43
CA LEU A 633 19.99 1.21 -11.56
C LEU A 633 20.09 0.80 -13.04
N LEU A 634 20.80 -0.29 -13.30
CA LEU A 634 21.03 -0.87 -14.62
C LEU A 634 21.19 -2.38 -14.48
N ASN A 635 20.82 -3.11 -15.52
CA ASN A 635 21.11 -4.54 -15.65
C ASN A 635 22.60 -4.77 -15.99
N PRO A 636 23.14 -6.00 -15.84
CA PRO A 636 24.51 -6.33 -16.22
C PRO A 636 24.80 -6.04 -17.70
N GLY A 637 25.86 -5.28 -17.97
CA GLY A 637 26.17 -4.77 -19.32
C GLY A 637 27.36 -3.80 -19.33
N GLU A 638 27.75 -3.32 -20.50
CA GLU A 638 28.71 -2.21 -20.66
C GLU A 638 27.96 -0.99 -21.22
N TYR A 639 28.10 0.14 -20.56
CA TYR A 639 27.34 1.36 -20.84
C TYR A 639 28.27 2.55 -21.06
N GLU A 640 28.03 3.32 -22.12
CA GLU A 640 28.67 4.62 -22.28
C GLU A 640 27.91 5.68 -21.48
N VAL A 641 28.56 6.26 -20.48
CA VAL A 641 27.95 7.16 -19.51
C VAL A 641 28.62 8.53 -19.57
N THR A 642 27.81 9.59 -19.63
CA THR A 642 28.28 10.97 -19.74
C THR A 642 27.75 11.84 -18.59
N ALA A 643 28.66 12.36 -17.77
CA ALA A 643 28.33 13.37 -16.76
C ALA A 643 28.40 14.79 -17.36
N LYS A 644 27.38 15.62 -17.10
CA LYS A 644 27.21 17.00 -17.61
C LYS A 644 26.77 17.93 -16.48
N ALA A 645 27.27 19.16 -16.41
CA ALA A 645 26.84 20.16 -15.41
C ALA A 645 26.99 21.60 -15.95
N GLU A 646 26.15 22.54 -15.49
CA GLU A 646 26.24 23.93 -15.98
C GLU A 646 27.62 24.54 -15.65
N GLY A 647 28.26 25.13 -16.66
CA GLY A 647 29.56 25.78 -16.49
C GLY A 647 30.75 24.83 -16.57
N TYR A 648 30.55 23.52 -16.72
CA TYR A 648 31.59 22.52 -16.91
C TYR A 648 31.65 21.97 -18.35
N HIS A 649 32.78 21.40 -18.72
CA HIS A 649 32.89 20.53 -19.90
C HIS A 649 32.38 19.12 -19.54
N PRO A 650 31.53 18.50 -20.38
CA PRO A 650 31.03 17.15 -20.12
C PRO A 650 32.16 16.12 -20.22
N SER A 651 32.00 14.99 -19.52
CA SER A 651 32.95 13.88 -19.57
C SER A 651 32.21 12.57 -19.80
N THR A 652 32.66 11.81 -20.80
CA THR A 652 32.12 10.50 -21.17
C THR A 652 33.11 9.39 -20.79
N LYS A 653 32.60 8.25 -20.30
CA LYS A 653 33.37 7.05 -19.93
C LYS A 653 32.53 5.80 -20.21
N SER A 654 33.19 4.65 -20.42
CA SER A 654 32.51 3.36 -20.29
C SER A 654 32.45 2.94 -18.83
N CYS A 655 31.26 2.64 -18.33
CA CYS A 655 31.01 2.04 -17.03
C CYS A 655 30.44 0.63 -17.25
N ARG A 656 31.02 -0.38 -16.61
CA ARG A 656 30.55 -1.77 -16.69
C ARG A 656 29.74 -2.14 -15.46
N VAL A 657 28.61 -2.79 -15.64
CA VAL A 657 27.78 -3.37 -14.58
C VAL A 657 28.04 -4.87 -14.54
N THR A 658 28.45 -5.39 -13.39
CA THR A 658 28.70 -6.82 -13.19
C THR A 658 27.43 -7.57 -12.78
N TYR A 659 27.52 -8.90 -12.64
CA TYR A 659 26.45 -9.73 -12.07
C TYR A 659 26.47 -9.75 -10.53
N GLU A 660 27.36 -8.99 -9.90
CA GLU A 660 27.51 -8.95 -8.44
C GLU A 660 26.41 -8.09 -7.80
N ASN A 661 26.07 -8.38 -6.55
CA ASN A 661 25.07 -7.64 -5.79
C ASN A 661 25.69 -6.37 -5.15
N HIS A 662 26.42 -5.59 -5.95
CA HIS A 662 26.93 -4.27 -5.58
C HIS A 662 27.05 -3.34 -6.80
N ALA A 663 26.74 -2.06 -6.63
CA ALA A 663 26.79 -1.09 -7.70
C ALA A 663 28.26 -0.77 -8.05
N THR A 664 28.59 -0.79 -9.34
CA THR A 664 29.97 -0.52 -9.78
C THR A 664 30.28 0.97 -9.69
N ILE A 665 31.43 1.32 -9.09
CA ILE A 665 31.85 2.71 -8.90
C ILE A 665 32.31 3.30 -10.25
N CYS A 666 31.71 4.43 -10.66
CA CYS A 666 32.06 5.13 -11.89
C CYS A 666 32.17 6.66 -11.70
N ASP A 667 33.21 7.14 -11.02
CA ASP A 667 33.37 8.57 -10.72
C ASP A 667 33.67 9.44 -11.95
N PHE A 668 33.23 10.71 -11.91
CA PHE A 668 33.49 11.70 -12.96
C PHE A 668 34.22 12.93 -12.41
N TYR A 669 35.16 13.48 -13.18
CA TYR A 669 35.93 14.67 -12.81
C TYR A 669 35.77 15.73 -13.91
N LEU A 670 34.88 16.69 -13.68
CA LEU A 670 34.50 17.69 -14.67
C LEU A 670 35.41 18.92 -14.60
N VAL A 671 35.72 19.49 -15.77
CA VAL A 671 36.59 20.66 -15.88
C VAL A 671 35.76 21.92 -16.12
N LYS A 672 35.93 22.95 -15.29
CA LYS A 672 35.23 24.23 -15.47
C LYS A 672 35.57 24.89 -16.80
N THR A 673 34.54 25.35 -17.49
CA THR A 673 34.67 26.18 -18.69
C THR A 673 35.36 27.50 -18.39
N ALA A 674 36.04 28.08 -19.39
CA ALA A 674 36.67 29.39 -19.25
C ALA A 674 35.68 30.51 -18.85
N LYS A 675 34.40 30.41 -19.28
CA LYS A 675 33.32 31.33 -18.89
C LYS A 675 33.01 31.22 -17.40
N GLN A 676 32.92 30.00 -16.86
CA GLN A 676 32.61 29.76 -15.46
C GLN A 676 33.78 30.16 -14.54
N ARG A 677 35.01 29.77 -14.89
CA ARG A 677 36.23 30.23 -14.18
C ARG A 677 36.29 31.77 -14.12
N LEU A 678 35.92 32.47 -15.21
CA LEU A 678 35.86 33.93 -15.23
C LEU A 678 34.75 34.52 -14.34
N ARG A 679 33.54 33.92 -14.33
CA ARG A 679 32.45 34.30 -13.42
C ARG A 679 32.90 34.20 -11.96
N GLU A 680 33.53 33.09 -11.58
CA GLU A 680 34.02 32.83 -10.22
C GLU A 680 35.18 33.77 -9.83
N MET A 681 36.09 34.08 -10.74
CA MET A 681 37.14 35.08 -10.49
C MET A 681 36.55 36.46 -10.22
N LEU A 682 35.54 36.88 -11.00
CA LEU A 682 34.86 38.16 -10.83
C LEU A 682 34.07 38.22 -9.52
N ALA A 683 33.33 37.17 -9.17
CA ALA A 683 32.60 37.08 -7.90
C ALA A 683 33.54 37.16 -6.69
N ASN A 684 34.71 36.53 -6.78
CA ASN A 684 35.75 36.59 -5.74
C ASN A 684 36.62 37.86 -5.79
N GLY A 685 36.20 38.92 -6.48
CA GLY A 685 36.89 40.21 -6.53
C GLY A 685 38.27 40.21 -7.24
N LYS A 686 38.64 39.11 -7.91
CA LYS A 686 39.94 39.00 -8.60
C LYS A 686 39.90 39.80 -9.91
N LYS A 687 40.90 40.67 -10.12
CA LYS A 687 41.02 41.45 -11.37
C LYS A 687 41.17 40.52 -12.58
N LEU A 688 40.53 40.88 -13.70
CA LEU A 688 40.67 40.13 -14.95
C LEU A 688 42.16 39.98 -15.35
N PRO A 689 42.55 38.82 -15.90
CA PRO A 689 43.87 38.66 -16.52
C PRO A 689 44.11 39.77 -17.56
N LYS A 690 45.29 40.41 -17.52
CA LYS A 690 45.65 41.54 -18.41
C LYS A 690 45.43 41.21 -19.89
N GLU A 691 45.75 39.98 -20.28
CA GLU A 691 45.60 39.46 -21.63
C GLU A 691 44.13 39.36 -22.07
N LEU A 692 43.23 38.95 -21.18
CA LEU A 692 41.79 38.91 -21.45
C LEU A 692 41.20 40.32 -21.58
N MET A 693 41.67 41.28 -20.77
CA MET A 693 41.31 42.69 -20.93
C MET A 693 41.76 43.26 -22.28
N LEU A 694 42.98 42.91 -22.74
CA LEU A 694 43.48 43.29 -24.07
C LEU A 694 42.61 42.70 -25.18
N ARG A 695 42.25 41.42 -25.11
CA ARG A 695 41.35 40.75 -26.08
C ARG A 695 39.96 41.38 -26.11
N LEU A 696 39.36 41.67 -24.96
CA LEU A 696 38.07 42.36 -24.86
C LEU A 696 38.14 43.79 -25.42
N ARG A 697 39.25 44.50 -25.20
CA ARG A 697 39.48 45.84 -25.75
C ARG A 697 39.57 45.80 -27.28
N GLN A 698 40.31 44.83 -27.85
CA GLN A 698 40.40 44.59 -29.30
C GLN A 698 39.05 44.20 -29.94
N LEU A 699 38.26 43.36 -29.27
CA LEU A 699 36.92 43.00 -29.73
C LEU A 699 35.97 44.21 -29.71
N ARG A 700 36.04 45.07 -28.69
CA ARG A 700 35.32 46.34 -28.66
C ARG A 700 35.75 47.27 -29.81
N THR A 701 37.05 47.46 -30.09
CA THR A 701 37.47 48.28 -31.24
C THR A 701 37.08 47.69 -32.58
N ARG A 702 37.06 46.35 -32.75
CA ARG A 702 36.53 45.71 -33.95
C ARG A 702 35.02 45.95 -34.12
N LYS A 703 34.23 45.79 -33.04
CA LYS A 703 32.77 46.02 -33.08
C LYS A 703 32.41 47.49 -33.30
N PHE A 704 33.19 48.43 -32.76
CA PHE A 704 33.07 49.86 -33.09
C PHE A 704 33.39 50.14 -34.57
N LYS A 705 34.45 49.54 -35.12
CA LYS A 705 34.79 49.68 -36.56
C LYS A 705 33.74 49.09 -37.49
N SER A 706 33.01 48.04 -37.09
CA SER A 706 31.90 47.47 -37.88
C SER A 706 30.56 48.18 -37.70
N MET A 707 30.44 49.11 -36.73
CA MET A 707 29.24 49.92 -36.49
C MET A 707 29.38 51.37 -36.97
N SER A 708 30.53 51.74 -37.54
CA SER A 708 30.66 53.00 -38.30
C SER A 708 29.85 52.88 -39.59
N PRO A 709 28.92 53.80 -39.89
CA PRO A 709 28.43 53.98 -41.25
C PRO A 709 29.61 54.22 -42.20
N LYS A 710 29.44 53.82 -43.46
CA LYS A 710 30.31 54.27 -44.56
C LYS A 710 29.83 55.62 -45.07
#